data_AF-A0A3F2RMY7-F1
#
_entry.id   AF-A0A3F2RMY7-F1
#
_cell.length_a   1.000
_cell.length_b   1.000
_cell.length_c   1.000
_cell.angle_alpha   90.00
_cell.angle_beta   90.00
_cell.angle_gamma   90.00
#
_symmetry.space_group_name_H-M   'P 1'
#
loop_
_entity.id
_entity.type
_entity.pdbx_description
1 polymer ?
#
loop_
_entity_poly.entity_id
_entity_poly.type
_entity_poly.pdbx_seq_one_letter_code
_entity_poly.pdbx_strand_id
1 'polypeptide(L)'
;MATRDLTRSFLQLRADEKAKVLRRKNIVSHREEGNALIKSADQEATSVTIAPGWVDVVAGTNQHVARIKEMMEKLHKLHTSRLMVRFDGSESKYEQEIDQVTQEITDEFRSAEKGLRRMAQSDHSGEFSAADAKTRQNVQRALATQLQTLSGDFRKSQKTYLARVKNQKEGPVEFDFLAENEAKQKRRGDTGFTQAQVTEVEIAEDLINERDQEIQRIATSITELATIFKELAVLVIDQGTILDRIDYNMEQVVEQTEKGIEELEKAEQTQKNSRPMKDPYYRFNEREYEWIAKETWVYETKVTLSSESVESANTKLVFETLDGVARVFVNGKLVTATANSFRSYTIDIDSLLVNGVNQITVEFAPVTEYAKDTATQYPYFVPATENFNTWTEPSHRSFARKAGSDFGWDWGPAFVTAGIAGSAYLEFQTPSLVLKEMQVVQAFPAGKEDLSVVRVSVSVTLDGAKARHENVTFALFVNGGHQTAVTTTILEDWAEDAVVELLFELENPRLWWPVRYGEPYLYNLRVDAWGVDFNSSLAHKSGIRLVELVQEDTNAGNVTGQTFYFKINNVPIFVKGANWIPTDSFPTRVKPTAVRHLLESVRTANMNMIRVWGGGRYESDQFYSECDRLGILVWQELMFACGMYPRDSAFLDNAMREVTFQIARLRKYTSIVIWGGNNENENMMEQFVDAPIFPPGVAFNRDIAVADFTKLFVDLIQPAIVSMDPTRPFVDTSPSNGVYSVDPYVKRWGPTNEIAFGDVHFYDYKSDCQDYRMYPRARFISEFGFQSWPSAASLRDVSSKEDWKSFQSFWQFLKYRERHENGTAQMLAQLNRRFHVPFPFRHEKWLGEGSANQSAEVLGFSIEKRIESYLYLTQIQQSLCYQTAIRTWRRGKNANLGMTMGILYWQLNDIWQGSSWSSIEYSGRWKSLHYVAKREFAPFIVSIHERAHDDTVEVYGVSDVNEGLQVDVVYELRRTTCGSLLKSIDRKAVAMAALESQFIEELSITTILDEDATSCHHRSCFLYARCVVKSAIMLEISTACEDTYHFFAPFKHLNLGWGQVAVHSVVKTETDSATVFSVEMLSTNFVALFVEVDAPGVLGYWSSNSFLMLANETKTLNFTLSSADDGNNLLADAFSKIIQVNWLQKSYDNSIALDAAVQ
;
A
#
# COMPACT_ATOMS: atom_id res chain seq x y z
N MET A 1 -8.30 -47.68 -42.72
CA MET A 1 -8.69 -46.94 -41.50
C MET A 1 -8.72 -47.95 -40.37
N ALA A 2 -7.72 -47.90 -39.48
CA ALA A 2 -7.56 -48.85 -38.37
C ALA A 2 -8.51 -48.47 -37.23
N THR A 3 -9.44 -49.37 -36.90
CA THR A 3 -10.32 -49.26 -35.74
C THR A 3 -9.51 -49.55 -34.46
N ARG A 4 -9.37 -48.53 -33.60
CA ARG A 4 -8.77 -48.67 -32.26
C ARG A 4 -9.83 -49.22 -31.30
N ASP A 5 -9.55 -50.35 -30.68
CA ASP A 5 -10.38 -50.94 -29.63
C ASP A 5 -10.20 -50.20 -28.30
N LEU A 6 -11.00 -49.13 -28.11
CA LEU A 6 -11.01 -48.29 -26.89
C LEU A 6 -11.60 -49.00 -25.67
N THR A 7 -12.28 -50.13 -25.86
CA THR A 7 -12.91 -50.91 -24.79
C THR A 7 -11.87 -51.48 -23.83
N ARG A 8 -10.72 -51.88 -24.37
CA ARG A 8 -9.63 -52.48 -23.58
C ARG A 8 -8.92 -51.43 -22.71
N SER A 9 -8.62 -50.26 -23.25
CA SER A 9 -8.04 -49.14 -22.49
C SER A 9 -8.99 -48.64 -21.40
N PHE A 10 -10.29 -48.59 -21.66
CA PHE A 10 -11.27 -48.16 -20.66
C PHE A 10 -11.37 -49.16 -19.49
N LEU A 11 -11.34 -50.46 -19.75
CA LEU A 11 -11.31 -51.49 -18.70
C LEU A 11 -10.03 -51.44 -17.87
N GLN A 12 -8.89 -51.13 -18.50
CA GLN A 12 -7.60 -50.99 -17.82
C GLN A 12 -7.57 -49.76 -16.90
N LEU A 13 -8.04 -48.61 -17.39
CA LEU A 13 -8.13 -47.37 -16.60
C LEU A 13 -9.09 -47.51 -15.41
N ARG A 14 -10.21 -48.22 -15.59
CA ARG A 14 -11.18 -48.47 -14.51
C ARG A 14 -10.64 -49.42 -13.44
N ALA A 15 -9.78 -50.36 -13.81
CA ALA A 15 -9.11 -51.25 -12.86
C ALA A 15 -8.06 -50.49 -12.03
N ASP A 16 -7.30 -49.59 -12.67
CA ASP A 16 -6.29 -48.75 -12.00
C ASP A 16 -6.91 -47.71 -11.06
N GLU A 17 -8.04 -47.10 -11.42
CA GLU A 17 -8.81 -46.18 -10.56
C GLU A 17 -9.33 -46.89 -9.30
N LYS A 18 -9.89 -48.11 -9.45
CA LYS A 18 -10.32 -48.92 -8.29
C LYS A 18 -9.16 -49.26 -7.35
N ALA A 19 -7.95 -49.50 -7.89
CA ALA A 19 -6.76 -49.76 -7.08
C ALA A 19 -6.26 -48.50 -6.34
N LYS A 20 -6.36 -47.31 -6.97
CA LYS A 20 -6.02 -46.01 -6.34
C LYS A 20 -6.99 -45.62 -5.22
N VAL A 21 -8.29 -45.86 -5.40
CA VAL A 21 -9.32 -45.58 -4.39
C VAL A 21 -9.16 -46.50 -3.17
N LEU A 22 -8.78 -47.78 -3.37
CA LEU A 22 -8.47 -48.69 -2.25
C LEU A 22 -7.21 -48.25 -1.47
N ARG A 23 -6.18 -47.73 -2.15
CA ARG A 23 -4.98 -47.19 -1.48
C ARG A 23 -5.27 -45.92 -0.68
N ARG A 24 -6.16 -45.03 -1.15
CA ARG A 24 -6.55 -43.81 -0.41
C ARG A 24 -7.40 -44.10 0.83
N LYS A 25 -8.23 -45.15 0.84
CA LYS A 25 -9.01 -45.54 2.03
C LYS A 25 -8.15 -46.08 3.18
N ASN A 26 -6.98 -46.66 2.91
CA ASN A 26 -6.07 -47.19 3.93
C ASN A 26 -5.10 -46.14 4.52
N ILE A 27 -5.16 -44.88 4.09
CA ILE A 27 -4.27 -43.79 4.55
C ILE A 27 -4.97 -42.84 5.54
N VAL A 28 -6.30 -42.94 5.72
CA VAL A 28 -7.10 -41.99 6.51
C VAL A 28 -7.73 -42.63 7.78
N SER A 29 -7.11 -43.65 8.37
CA SER A 29 -7.61 -44.31 9.60
C SER A 29 -6.70 -44.18 10.83
N HIS A 30 -5.94 -43.09 10.96
CA HIS A 30 -5.24 -42.75 12.21
C HIS A 30 -5.24 -41.23 12.47
N ARG A 31 -6.30 -40.73 13.10
CA ARG A 31 -6.29 -39.81 14.28
C ARG A 31 -7.70 -39.36 14.62
N GLU A 32 -7.94 -39.27 15.93
CA GLU A 32 -9.21 -39.39 16.66
C GLU A 32 -10.08 -38.12 16.77
N GLU A 33 -11.38 -38.39 16.97
CA GLU A 33 -12.37 -37.82 17.90
C GLU A 33 -12.68 -36.32 17.98
N GLY A 34 -13.98 -36.02 18.02
CA GLY A 34 -14.53 -34.75 18.53
C GLY A 34 -15.99 -34.49 18.17
N ASN A 35 -16.91 -34.88 19.06
CA ASN A 35 -18.35 -34.61 19.05
C ASN A 35 -18.73 -33.12 18.87
N ALA A 36 -19.83 -32.84 18.15
CA ALA A 36 -21.08 -32.25 18.68
C ALA A 36 -21.89 -31.51 17.59
N LEU A 37 -23.11 -31.99 17.29
CA LEU A 37 -24.38 -31.29 17.53
C LEU A 37 -25.55 -32.03 16.85
N ILE A 38 -26.72 -31.88 17.48
CA ILE A 38 -27.86 -32.80 17.54
C ILE A 38 -29.11 -32.16 16.89
N LYS A 39 -30.08 -33.02 16.51
CA LYS A 39 -31.54 -32.84 16.24
C LYS A 39 -31.92 -32.43 14.81
N SER A 40 -32.98 -32.96 14.18
CA SER A 40 -34.22 -33.61 14.68
C SER A 40 -34.80 -34.62 13.68
N ALA A 41 -35.70 -35.47 14.20
CA ALA A 41 -36.61 -36.40 13.52
C ALA A 41 -37.53 -35.69 12.48
N ASP A 42 -38.28 -36.34 11.57
CA ASP A 42 -39.08 -37.57 11.70
C ASP A 42 -39.64 -37.99 10.31
N GLN A 43 -40.06 -39.27 10.20
CA GLN A 43 -41.09 -39.84 9.30
C GLN A 43 -40.85 -40.02 7.78
N GLU A 44 -40.89 -41.29 7.31
CA GLU A 44 -41.76 -41.81 6.23
C GLU A 44 -41.52 -43.33 6.09
N ALA A 45 -42.37 -44.17 6.67
CA ALA A 45 -43.54 -44.79 6.04
C ALA A 45 -43.19 -45.77 4.90
N THR A 46 -43.15 -47.06 5.23
CA THR A 46 -43.14 -48.20 4.31
C THR A 46 -44.45 -48.27 3.50
N SER A 47 -44.40 -47.97 2.20
CA SER A 47 -45.44 -48.34 1.23
C SER A 47 -44.95 -49.48 0.33
N VAL A 48 -45.65 -50.61 0.34
CA VAL A 48 -45.48 -51.71 -0.60
C VAL A 48 -45.93 -51.24 -1.98
N THR A 49 -44.99 -50.92 -2.88
CA THR A 49 -45.29 -50.55 -4.27
C THR A 49 -45.33 -51.82 -5.14
N ILE A 50 -46.51 -52.10 -5.70
CA ILE A 50 -46.73 -53.10 -6.74
C ILE A 50 -45.83 -52.76 -7.94
N ALA A 51 -45.12 -53.75 -8.49
CA ALA A 51 -44.21 -53.53 -9.62
C ALA A 51 -44.95 -52.88 -10.81
N PRO A 52 -44.38 -51.87 -11.48
CA PRO A 52 -45.04 -51.18 -12.58
C PRO A 52 -45.38 -52.14 -13.73
N GLY A 53 -46.60 -52.05 -14.29
CA GLY A 53 -47.07 -52.98 -15.34
C GLY A 53 -46.23 -53.02 -16.62
N TRP A 54 -45.30 -52.07 -16.85
CA TRP A 54 -44.35 -52.13 -17.97
C TRP A 54 -43.23 -53.16 -17.75
N VAL A 55 -42.96 -53.57 -16.51
CA VAL A 55 -42.01 -54.63 -16.16
C VAL A 55 -42.52 -55.98 -16.67
N ASP A 56 -43.83 -56.23 -16.62
CA ASP A 56 -44.44 -57.44 -17.19
C ASP A 56 -44.32 -57.46 -18.72
N VAL A 57 -44.40 -56.30 -19.38
CA VAL A 57 -44.20 -56.17 -20.83
C VAL A 57 -42.74 -56.44 -21.21
N VAL A 58 -41.78 -56.03 -20.37
CA VAL A 58 -40.35 -56.33 -20.54
C VAL A 58 -40.08 -57.83 -20.38
N ALA A 59 -40.67 -58.47 -19.36
CA ALA A 59 -40.56 -59.92 -19.18
C ALA A 59 -41.15 -60.69 -20.37
N GLY A 60 -42.33 -60.28 -20.85
CA GLY A 60 -42.97 -60.87 -22.04
C GLY A 60 -42.15 -60.68 -23.32
N THR A 61 -41.60 -59.49 -23.56
CA THR A 61 -40.77 -59.21 -24.74
C THR A 61 -39.47 -60.02 -24.71
N ASN A 62 -38.84 -60.18 -23.54
CA ASN A 62 -37.66 -61.04 -23.40
C ASN A 62 -37.99 -62.51 -23.65
N GLN A 63 -39.19 -62.98 -23.27
CA GLN A 63 -39.63 -64.34 -23.57
C GLN A 63 -39.79 -64.55 -25.08
N HIS A 64 -40.38 -63.59 -25.81
CA HIS A 64 -40.45 -63.61 -27.27
C HIS A 64 -39.05 -63.62 -27.91
N VAL A 65 -38.11 -62.80 -27.42
CA VAL A 65 -36.70 -62.78 -27.89
C VAL A 65 -36.01 -64.12 -27.68
N ALA A 66 -36.21 -64.78 -26.54
CA ALA A 66 -35.64 -66.09 -26.27
C ALA A 66 -36.21 -67.16 -27.22
N ARG A 67 -37.53 -67.12 -27.46
CA ARG A 67 -38.22 -68.05 -28.37
C ARG A 67 -37.78 -67.88 -29.82
N ILE A 68 -37.60 -66.64 -30.28
CA ILE A 68 -37.06 -66.33 -31.61
C ILE A 68 -35.67 -66.95 -31.77
N LYS A 69 -34.78 -66.81 -30.78
CA LYS A 69 -33.43 -67.42 -30.85
C LYS A 69 -33.48 -68.94 -30.98
N GLU A 70 -34.31 -69.60 -30.18
CA GLU A 70 -34.47 -71.06 -30.21
C GLU A 70 -35.03 -71.53 -31.57
N MET A 71 -36.05 -70.85 -32.08
CA MET A 71 -36.65 -71.15 -33.39
C MET A 71 -35.67 -70.88 -34.54
N MET A 72 -34.83 -69.84 -34.45
CA MET A 72 -33.80 -69.55 -35.44
C MET A 72 -32.73 -70.65 -35.52
N GLU A 73 -32.34 -71.26 -34.39
CA GLU A 73 -31.45 -72.43 -34.40
C GLU A 73 -32.11 -73.66 -35.03
N LYS A 74 -33.39 -73.91 -34.73
CA LYS A 74 -34.17 -74.99 -35.36
C LYS A 74 -34.26 -74.77 -36.88
N LEU A 75 -34.55 -73.55 -37.31
CA LEU A 75 -34.61 -73.18 -38.71
C LEU A 75 -33.26 -73.37 -39.41
N HIS A 76 -32.14 -73.02 -38.76
CA HIS A 76 -30.81 -73.22 -39.35
C HIS A 76 -30.49 -74.70 -39.61
N LYS A 77 -30.90 -75.59 -38.69
CA LYS A 77 -30.79 -77.04 -38.88
C LYS A 77 -31.68 -77.55 -40.02
N LEU A 78 -32.89 -77.00 -40.16
CA LEU A 78 -33.79 -77.33 -41.27
C LEU A 78 -33.24 -76.83 -42.61
N HIS A 79 -32.76 -75.59 -42.71
CA HIS A 79 -32.11 -75.04 -43.91
C HIS A 79 -30.91 -75.90 -44.35
N THR A 80 -30.07 -76.31 -43.41
CA THR A 80 -28.91 -77.16 -43.71
C THR A 80 -29.34 -78.56 -44.17
N SER A 81 -30.39 -79.11 -43.56
CA SER A 81 -30.91 -80.44 -43.90
C SER A 81 -31.60 -80.45 -45.27
N ARG A 82 -32.36 -79.39 -45.61
CA ARG A 82 -33.02 -79.21 -46.91
C ARG A 82 -32.04 -79.02 -48.06
N LEU A 83 -30.88 -78.41 -47.80
CA LEU A 83 -29.82 -78.18 -48.80
C LEU A 83 -28.96 -79.43 -49.09
N MET A 84 -29.13 -80.55 -48.36
CA MET A 84 -28.43 -81.81 -48.64
C MET A 84 -29.17 -82.62 -49.72
N VAL A 85 -28.44 -83.08 -50.75
CA VAL A 85 -28.98 -83.92 -51.84
C VAL A 85 -29.47 -85.26 -51.28
N ARG A 86 -30.78 -85.55 -51.40
CA ARG A 86 -31.40 -86.82 -51.02
C ARG A 86 -32.34 -87.33 -52.11
N PHE A 87 -32.38 -88.64 -52.31
CA PHE A 87 -33.14 -89.29 -53.40
C PHE A 87 -34.49 -89.87 -52.93
N ASP A 88 -34.98 -89.50 -51.75
CA ASP A 88 -36.14 -90.12 -51.10
C ASP A 88 -37.46 -89.32 -51.22
N GLY A 89 -37.47 -88.19 -51.95
CA GLY A 89 -38.68 -87.38 -52.16
C GLY A 89 -39.22 -86.70 -50.90
N SER A 90 -38.45 -86.66 -49.80
CA SER A 90 -38.85 -86.03 -48.54
C SER A 90 -38.74 -84.49 -48.52
N GLU A 91 -38.33 -83.88 -49.64
CA GLU A 91 -38.07 -82.44 -49.77
C GLU A 91 -39.28 -81.56 -49.46
N SER A 92 -40.45 -81.91 -50.00
CA SER A 92 -41.71 -81.18 -49.77
C SER A 92 -42.12 -81.10 -48.28
N LYS A 93 -41.72 -82.10 -47.48
CA LYS A 93 -42.05 -82.11 -46.04
C LYS A 93 -41.18 -81.12 -45.25
N TYR A 94 -39.90 -81.00 -45.60
CA TYR A 94 -39.02 -80.00 -45.00
C TYR A 94 -39.39 -78.58 -45.42
N GLU A 95 -39.88 -78.38 -46.66
CA GLU A 95 -40.40 -77.09 -47.12
C GLU A 95 -41.59 -76.62 -46.30
N GLN A 96 -42.58 -77.49 -46.06
CA GLN A 96 -43.71 -77.16 -45.19
C GLN A 96 -43.28 -76.84 -43.75
N GLU A 97 -42.30 -77.57 -43.20
CA GLU A 97 -41.77 -77.29 -41.85
C GLU A 97 -40.96 -75.98 -41.80
N ILE A 98 -40.19 -75.65 -42.85
CA ILE A 98 -39.44 -74.39 -42.96
C ILE A 98 -40.40 -73.21 -43.07
N ASP A 99 -41.44 -73.32 -43.90
CA ASP A 99 -42.48 -72.30 -44.06
C ASP A 99 -43.21 -72.06 -42.74
N GLN A 100 -43.60 -73.13 -42.05
CA GLN A 100 -44.26 -73.04 -40.75
C GLN A 100 -43.38 -72.32 -39.72
N VAL A 101 -42.11 -72.74 -39.56
CA VAL A 101 -41.20 -72.13 -38.59
C VAL A 101 -40.85 -70.68 -38.97
N THR A 102 -40.76 -70.36 -40.26
CA THR A 102 -40.50 -68.99 -40.74
C THR A 102 -41.67 -68.06 -40.44
N GLN A 103 -42.91 -68.53 -40.60
CA GLN A 103 -44.10 -67.77 -40.24
C GLN A 103 -44.20 -67.57 -38.72
N GLU A 104 -43.97 -68.62 -37.92
CA GLU A 104 -43.97 -68.55 -36.45
C GLU A 104 -42.93 -67.53 -35.94
N ILE A 105 -41.72 -67.52 -36.50
CA ILE A 105 -40.69 -66.52 -36.14
C ILE A 105 -41.16 -65.10 -36.50
N THR A 106 -41.78 -64.91 -37.66
CA THR A 106 -42.28 -63.59 -38.10
C THR A 106 -43.39 -63.07 -37.19
N ASP A 107 -44.28 -63.95 -36.73
CA ASP A 107 -45.37 -63.62 -35.79
C ASP A 107 -44.85 -63.29 -34.38
N GLU A 108 -43.80 -63.97 -33.93
CA GLU A 108 -43.10 -63.67 -32.67
C GLU A 108 -42.40 -62.30 -32.74
N PHE A 109 -41.79 -61.93 -33.88
CA PHE A 109 -41.26 -60.57 -34.09
C PHE A 109 -42.34 -59.49 -34.03
N ARG A 110 -43.50 -59.70 -34.67
CA ARG A 110 -44.65 -58.76 -34.59
C ARG A 110 -45.19 -58.63 -33.17
N SER A 111 -45.24 -59.73 -32.42
CA SER A 111 -45.71 -59.75 -31.03
C SER A 111 -44.78 -58.97 -30.11
N ALA A 112 -43.46 -59.15 -30.26
CA ALA A 112 -42.45 -58.39 -29.53
C ALA A 112 -42.47 -56.89 -29.87
N GLU A 113 -42.63 -56.55 -31.15
CA GLU A 113 -42.76 -55.16 -31.61
C GLU A 113 -44.01 -54.47 -31.03
N LYS A 114 -45.15 -55.16 -31.03
CA LYS A 114 -46.40 -54.65 -30.44
C LYS A 114 -46.27 -54.43 -28.93
N GLY A 115 -45.53 -55.28 -28.23
CA GLY A 115 -45.18 -55.10 -26.82
C GLY A 115 -44.38 -53.81 -26.59
N LEU A 116 -43.34 -53.58 -27.38
CA LEU A 116 -42.51 -52.36 -27.28
C LEU A 116 -43.27 -51.07 -27.64
N ARG A 117 -44.20 -51.10 -28.59
CA ARG A 117 -45.06 -49.95 -28.88
C ARG A 117 -46.03 -49.63 -27.73
N ARG A 118 -46.56 -50.64 -27.04
CA ARG A 118 -47.41 -50.43 -25.85
C ARG A 118 -46.63 -49.77 -24.70
N MET A 119 -45.36 -50.13 -24.53
CA MET A 119 -44.50 -49.42 -23.57
C MET A 119 -44.36 -47.93 -23.93
N ALA A 120 -44.26 -47.60 -25.22
CA ALA A 120 -44.16 -46.20 -25.69
C ALA A 120 -45.45 -45.39 -25.48
N GLN A 121 -46.63 -46.02 -25.56
CA GLN A 121 -47.93 -45.34 -25.47
C GLN A 121 -48.48 -45.22 -24.04
N SER A 122 -47.79 -45.78 -23.04
CA SER A 122 -48.22 -45.82 -21.63
C SER A 122 -48.02 -44.52 -20.83
N ASP A 123 -47.98 -43.37 -21.52
CA ASP A 123 -47.73 -42.04 -20.96
C ASP A 123 -48.96 -41.38 -20.29
N HIS A 124 -50.12 -42.05 -20.23
CA HIS A 124 -51.39 -41.43 -19.83
C HIS A 124 -51.95 -41.79 -18.44
N SER A 125 -51.19 -42.46 -17.57
CA SER A 125 -51.54 -42.61 -16.15
C SER A 125 -50.49 -41.88 -15.29
N GLY A 126 -50.81 -40.67 -14.82
CA GLY A 126 -49.89 -39.73 -14.16
C GLY A 126 -49.42 -40.09 -12.75
N GLU A 127 -48.98 -41.33 -12.50
CA GLU A 127 -48.56 -41.81 -11.18
C GLU A 127 -47.10 -42.33 -11.09
N PHE A 128 -46.19 -42.00 -12.03
CA PHE A 128 -44.80 -42.48 -12.00
C PHE A 128 -43.74 -41.35 -12.08
N SER A 129 -42.62 -41.50 -11.37
CA SER A 129 -41.57 -40.48 -11.25
C SER A 129 -40.76 -40.28 -12.55
N ALA A 130 -40.12 -39.11 -12.70
CA ALA A 130 -39.27 -38.81 -13.86
C ALA A 130 -38.09 -39.79 -14.05
N ALA A 131 -37.60 -40.41 -12.96
CA ALA A 131 -36.57 -41.44 -13.01
C ALA A 131 -37.09 -42.77 -13.57
N ASP A 132 -38.36 -43.11 -13.30
CA ASP A 132 -39.02 -44.29 -13.84
C ASP A 132 -39.30 -44.16 -15.34
N ALA A 133 -39.71 -42.97 -15.79
CA ALA A 133 -39.87 -42.67 -17.21
C ALA A 133 -38.54 -42.85 -17.98
N LYS A 134 -37.44 -42.36 -17.41
CA LYS A 134 -36.09 -42.49 -18.00
C LYS A 134 -35.61 -43.94 -18.04
N THR A 135 -35.88 -44.72 -16.99
CA THR A 135 -35.52 -46.15 -16.93
C THR A 135 -36.30 -46.97 -17.95
N ARG A 136 -37.62 -46.73 -18.08
CA ARG A 136 -38.48 -47.38 -19.08
C ARG A 136 -37.98 -47.14 -20.51
N GLN A 137 -37.63 -45.90 -20.83
CA GLN A 137 -37.13 -45.51 -22.14
C GLN A 137 -35.79 -46.17 -22.49
N ASN A 138 -34.88 -46.29 -21.50
CA ASN A 138 -33.60 -46.98 -21.67
C ASN A 138 -33.79 -48.49 -21.91
N VAL A 139 -34.68 -49.15 -21.15
CA VAL A 139 -34.98 -50.58 -21.32
C VAL A 139 -35.64 -50.84 -22.68
N GLN A 140 -36.55 -49.96 -23.11
CA GLN A 140 -37.17 -50.02 -24.43
C GLN A 140 -36.13 -49.94 -25.55
N ARG A 141 -35.14 -49.02 -25.46
CA ARG A 141 -34.05 -48.95 -26.45
C ARG A 141 -33.23 -50.24 -26.50
N ALA A 142 -32.88 -50.79 -25.35
CA ALA A 142 -32.06 -52.01 -25.29
C ALA A 142 -32.76 -53.18 -25.98
N LEU A 143 -34.05 -53.37 -25.72
CA LEU A 143 -34.86 -54.42 -26.34
C LEU A 143 -35.10 -54.18 -27.83
N ALA A 144 -35.37 -52.94 -28.25
CA ALA A 144 -35.53 -52.59 -29.66
C ALA A 144 -34.24 -52.87 -30.45
N THR A 145 -33.07 -52.53 -29.89
CA THR A 145 -31.76 -52.80 -30.49
C THR A 145 -31.47 -54.30 -30.60
N GLN A 146 -31.82 -55.09 -29.56
CA GLN A 146 -31.70 -56.54 -29.61
C GLN A 146 -32.59 -57.16 -30.69
N LEU A 147 -33.85 -56.75 -30.78
CA LEU A 147 -34.78 -57.22 -31.82
C LEU A 147 -34.35 -56.80 -33.22
N GLN A 148 -33.80 -55.59 -33.39
CA GLN A 148 -33.27 -55.11 -34.66
C GLN A 148 -32.07 -55.97 -35.12
N THR A 149 -31.19 -56.35 -34.18
CA THR A 149 -30.05 -57.23 -34.46
C THR A 149 -30.52 -58.63 -34.85
N LEU A 150 -31.44 -59.22 -34.07
CA LEU A 150 -32.04 -60.53 -34.35
C LEU A 150 -32.78 -60.57 -35.69
N SER A 151 -33.54 -59.52 -36.02
CA SER A 151 -34.21 -59.38 -37.32
C SER A 151 -33.20 -59.29 -38.46
N GLY A 152 -32.10 -58.56 -38.27
CA GLY A 152 -30.98 -58.50 -39.21
C GLY A 152 -30.35 -59.87 -39.48
N ASP A 153 -30.03 -60.61 -38.41
CA ASP A 153 -29.46 -61.95 -38.51
C ASP A 153 -30.42 -62.95 -39.16
N PHE A 154 -31.72 -62.87 -38.83
CA PHE A 154 -32.75 -63.70 -39.45
C PHE A 154 -32.90 -63.42 -40.95
N ARG A 155 -32.99 -62.14 -41.34
CA ARG A 155 -33.03 -61.74 -42.77
C ARG A 155 -31.77 -62.16 -43.51
N LYS A 156 -30.60 -62.07 -42.86
CA LYS A 156 -29.33 -62.53 -43.45
C LYS A 156 -29.35 -64.05 -43.66
N SER A 157 -29.79 -64.82 -42.67
CA SER A 157 -29.96 -66.28 -42.78
C SER A 157 -30.92 -66.66 -43.89
N GLN A 158 -32.09 -66.02 -43.96
CA GLN A 158 -33.10 -66.20 -45.03
C GLN A 158 -32.55 -65.80 -46.41
N LYS A 159 -31.82 -64.69 -46.52
CA LYS A 159 -31.18 -64.25 -47.76
C LYS A 159 -30.07 -65.20 -48.21
N THR A 160 -29.28 -65.73 -47.29
CA THR A 160 -28.25 -66.74 -47.59
C THR A 160 -28.88 -68.06 -48.03
N TYR A 161 -29.96 -68.48 -47.38
CA TYR A 161 -30.73 -69.65 -47.79
C TYR A 161 -31.33 -69.44 -49.20
N LEU A 162 -32.00 -68.32 -49.45
CA LEU A 162 -32.53 -67.93 -50.75
C LEU A 162 -31.46 -67.91 -51.84
N ALA A 163 -30.27 -67.38 -51.56
CA ALA A 163 -29.15 -67.36 -52.50
C ALA A 163 -28.64 -68.78 -52.81
N ARG A 164 -28.61 -69.68 -51.83
CA ARG A 164 -28.21 -71.09 -52.04
C ARG A 164 -29.26 -71.88 -52.83
N VAL A 165 -30.54 -71.64 -52.56
CA VAL A 165 -31.66 -72.24 -53.34
C VAL A 165 -31.63 -71.73 -54.78
N LYS A 166 -31.39 -70.43 -55.01
CA LYS A 166 -31.20 -69.87 -56.37
C LYS A 166 -29.98 -70.45 -57.08
N ASN A 167 -28.85 -70.61 -56.40
CA ASN A 167 -27.64 -71.22 -57.00
C ASN A 167 -27.80 -72.72 -57.30
N GLN A 168 -28.79 -73.41 -56.74
CA GLN A 168 -29.14 -74.77 -57.16
C GLN A 168 -30.07 -74.78 -58.40
N LYS A 169 -30.78 -73.68 -58.69
CA LYS A 169 -31.60 -73.49 -59.91
C LYS A 169 -30.71 -73.30 -61.15
N GLU A 170 -29.58 -72.62 -60.99
CA GLU A 170 -28.57 -72.38 -62.02
C GLU A 170 -27.49 -73.49 -61.94
N GLY A 171 -27.70 -74.61 -62.63
CA GLY A 171 -26.68 -75.65 -62.76
C GLY A 171 -25.36 -75.09 -63.34
N PRO A 172 -24.20 -75.72 -63.07
CA PRO A 172 -22.90 -75.13 -63.35
C PRO A 172 -22.64 -75.05 -64.86
N VAL A 173 -22.60 -73.82 -65.40
CA VAL A 173 -22.27 -73.55 -66.81
C VAL A 173 -21.26 -72.40 -66.88
N GLU A 174 -20.12 -72.73 -67.50
CA GLU A 174 -19.23 -71.92 -68.35
C GLU A 174 -17.74 -71.95 -67.97
N PHE A 175 -17.00 -72.79 -68.71
CA PHE A 175 -15.72 -72.38 -69.29
C PHE A 175 -16.04 -71.89 -70.72
N ASP A 176 -15.70 -70.62 -70.91
CA ASP A 176 -15.89 -69.69 -72.01
C ASP A 176 -15.26 -70.14 -73.36
N PHE A 177 -15.37 -69.27 -74.36
CA PHE A 177 -14.67 -69.19 -75.66
C PHE A 177 -15.50 -69.58 -76.89
N LEU A 178 -16.22 -68.59 -77.44
CA LEU A 178 -15.85 -67.83 -78.65
C LEU A 178 -16.93 -66.75 -78.86
N ALA A 179 -16.66 -65.47 -78.60
CA ALA A 179 -16.13 -64.49 -79.57
C ALA A 179 -16.99 -64.41 -80.86
N GLU A 180 -17.44 -63.27 -81.37
CA GLU A 180 -16.89 -61.92 -81.32
C GLU A 180 -17.94 -60.94 -81.91
N ASN A 181 -17.73 -59.65 -81.65
CA ASN A 181 -18.32 -58.56 -82.42
C ASN A 181 -18.17 -58.77 -83.93
N GLU A 182 -19.24 -58.62 -84.70
CA GLU A 182 -19.44 -57.42 -85.54
C GLU A 182 -20.86 -57.37 -86.14
N ALA A 183 -21.33 -56.14 -86.27
CA ALA A 183 -22.69 -55.72 -86.58
C ALA A 183 -23.29 -56.29 -87.88
N LYS A 184 -24.57 -56.69 -87.82
CA LYS A 184 -25.71 -56.04 -88.53
C LYS A 184 -26.93 -56.94 -88.55
N GLN A 185 -28.05 -56.39 -88.07
CA GLN A 185 -29.36 -56.67 -88.63
C GLN A 185 -29.33 -56.49 -90.17
N LYS A 186 -29.47 -57.59 -90.90
CA LYS A 186 -30.43 -57.74 -92.01
C LYS A 186 -30.76 -59.23 -92.23
N ARG A 187 -32.04 -59.56 -91.97
CA ARG A 187 -32.87 -60.69 -92.49
C ARG A 187 -32.60 -62.16 -92.07
N ARG A 188 -33.56 -62.67 -91.27
CA ARG A 188 -34.63 -63.68 -91.56
C ARG A 188 -34.34 -65.22 -91.47
N GLY A 189 -35.11 -65.88 -90.58
CA GLY A 189 -35.64 -67.29 -90.63
C GLY A 189 -34.72 -68.39 -90.08
N ASP A 190 -35.13 -69.52 -89.47
CA ASP A 190 -36.44 -70.17 -89.26
C ASP A 190 -36.31 -71.46 -88.36
N THR A 191 -37.39 -71.87 -87.64
CA THR A 191 -37.84 -73.20 -87.05
C THR A 191 -36.85 -74.21 -86.39
N GLY A 192 -37.07 -75.01 -85.31
CA GLY A 192 -38.17 -75.44 -84.39
C GLY A 192 -37.87 -76.90 -83.85
N PHE A 193 -38.13 -77.25 -82.56
CA PHE A 193 -37.75 -78.54 -81.86
C PHE A 193 -38.91 -79.58 -81.69
N THR A 194 -38.61 -80.86 -81.35
CA THR A 194 -39.54 -82.04 -81.37
C THR A 194 -40.16 -82.45 -80.02
N GLN A 195 -41.28 -83.18 -80.06
CA GLN A 195 -42.22 -83.44 -78.95
C GLN A 195 -41.65 -84.13 -77.69
N ALA A 196 -40.60 -84.96 -77.78
CA ALA A 196 -39.99 -85.60 -76.61
C ALA A 196 -39.17 -84.62 -75.76
N GLN A 197 -38.65 -83.55 -76.38
CA GLN A 197 -37.97 -82.46 -75.67
C GLN A 197 -38.98 -81.55 -74.98
N VAL A 198 -40.22 -81.46 -75.47
CA VAL A 198 -41.28 -80.65 -74.85
C VAL A 198 -41.70 -81.24 -73.50
N THR A 199 -41.82 -82.57 -73.38
CA THR A 199 -42.29 -83.19 -72.12
C THR A 199 -41.23 -83.18 -71.01
N GLU A 200 -39.94 -83.28 -71.35
CA GLU A 200 -38.85 -83.05 -70.37
C GLU A 200 -38.75 -81.58 -69.96
N VAL A 201 -39.02 -80.64 -70.88
CA VAL A 201 -39.13 -79.22 -70.58
C VAL A 201 -40.34 -78.92 -69.70
N GLU A 202 -41.49 -79.56 -69.92
CA GLU A 202 -42.70 -79.37 -69.10
C GLU A 202 -42.49 -79.85 -67.64
N ILE A 203 -41.86 -81.03 -67.43
CA ILE A 203 -41.55 -81.52 -66.07
C ILE A 203 -40.49 -80.62 -65.40
N ALA A 204 -39.52 -80.11 -66.16
CA ALA A 204 -38.55 -79.15 -65.65
C ALA A 204 -39.19 -77.77 -65.35
N GLU A 205 -40.14 -77.32 -66.15
CA GLU A 205 -40.92 -76.09 -65.95
C GLU A 205 -41.80 -76.18 -64.70
N ASP A 206 -42.46 -77.32 -64.45
CA ASP A 206 -43.26 -77.52 -63.23
C ASP A 206 -42.40 -77.48 -61.95
N LEU A 207 -41.23 -78.15 -61.96
CA LEU A 207 -40.25 -78.07 -60.87
C LEU A 207 -39.65 -76.67 -60.69
N ILE A 208 -39.46 -75.92 -61.79
CA ILE A 208 -39.01 -74.52 -61.75
C ILE A 208 -40.11 -73.62 -61.18
N ASN A 209 -41.38 -73.85 -61.54
CA ASN A 209 -42.52 -73.08 -61.06
C ASN A 209 -42.78 -73.29 -59.57
N GLU A 210 -42.68 -74.52 -59.06
CA GLU A 210 -42.75 -74.79 -57.61
C GLU A 210 -41.64 -74.06 -56.84
N ARG A 211 -40.41 -74.09 -57.36
CA ARG A 211 -39.26 -73.37 -56.78
C ARG A 211 -39.42 -71.84 -56.86
N ASP A 212 -40.04 -71.31 -57.92
CA ASP A 212 -40.31 -69.87 -58.03
C ASP A 212 -41.39 -69.41 -57.04
N GLN A 213 -42.38 -70.25 -56.71
CA GLN A 213 -43.33 -69.96 -55.64
C GLN A 213 -42.66 -69.92 -54.25
N GLU A 214 -41.72 -70.84 -53.96
CA GLU A 214 -40.92 -70.83 -52.72
C GLU A 214 -40.10 -69.54 -52.61
N ILE A 215 -39.41 -69.15 -53.68
CA ILE A 215 -38.62 -67.91 -53.76
C ILE A 215 -39.48 -66.67 -53.49
N GLN A 216 -40.70 -66.61 -54.05
CA GLN A 216 -41.61 -65.46 -53.83
C GLN A 216 -42.09 -65.37 -52.37
N ARG A 217 -42.35 -66.50 -51.70
CA ARG A 217 -42.77 -66.52 -50.29
C ARG A 217 -41.65 -66.06 -49.37
N ILE A 218 -40.43 -66.56 -49.56
CA ILE A 218 -39.25 -66.14 -48.79
C ILE A 218 -38.97 -64.64 -49.00
N ALA A 219 -39.10 -64.15 -50.24
CA ALA A 219 -38.95 -62.73 -50.55
C ALA A 219 -40.01 -61.86 -49.85
N THR A 220 -41.25 -62.35 -49.73
CA THR A 220 -42.33 -61.65 -49.02
C THR A 220 -42.03 -61.56 -47.52
N SER A 221 -41.61 -62.64 -46.86
CA SER A 221 -41.19 -62.64 -45.46
C SER A 221 -40.02 -61.67 -45.19
N ILE A 222 -39.01 -61.64 -46.06
CA ILE A 222 -37.87 -60.71 -45.95
C ILE A 222 -38.34 -59.23 -46.04
N THR A 223 -39.38 -58.95 -46.82
CA THR A 223 -39.93 -57.61 -47.03
C THR A 223 -40.80 -57.16 -45.84
N GLU A 224 -41.60 -58.08 -45.27
CA GLU A 224 -42.36 -57.79 -44.04
C GLU A 224 -41.42 -57.47 -42.87
N LEU A 225 -40.36 -58.25 -42.68
CA LEU A 225 -39.34 -57.99 -41.66
C LEU A 225 -38.56 -56.70 -41.90
N ALA A 226 -38.36 -56.30 -43.16
CA ALA A 226 -37.76 -55.01 -43.49
C ALA A 226 -38.63 -53.83 -43.02
N THR A 227 -39.94 -54.01 -43.03
CA THR A 227 -40.91 -53.02 -42.56
C THR A 227 -40.82 -52.89 -41.04
N ILE A 228 -40.86 -54.02 -40.31
CA ILE A 228 -40.68 -54.06 -38.84
C ILE A 228 -39.33 -53.43 -38.44
N PHE A 229 -38.25 -53.71 -39.19
CA PHE A 229 -36.93 -53.12 -38.96
C PHE A 229 -36.96 -51.59 -39.11
N LYS A 230 -37.63 -51.06 -40.13
CA LYS A 230 -37.71 -49.61 -40.35
C LYS A 230 -38.46 -48.93 -39.22
N GLU A 231 -39.51 -49.55 -38.70
CA GLU A 231 -40.30 -49.03 -37.59
C GLU A 231 -39.53 -49.07 -36.26
N LEU A 232 -38.76 -50.14 -36.00
CA LEU A 232 -37.83 -50.21 -34.86
C LEU A 232 -36.67 -49.21 -34.97
N ALA A 233 -36.17 -48.94 -36.18
CA ALA A 233 -35.08 -47.99 -36.41
C ALA A 233 -35.50 -46.55 -36.09
N VAL A 234 -36.75 -46.15 -36.38
CA VAL A 234 -37.27 -44.82 -36.00
C VAL A 234 -37.22 -44.62 -34.48
N LEU A 235 -37.61 -45.64 -33.70
CA LEU A 235 -37.54 -45.59 -32.23
C LEU A 235 -36.10 -45.46 -31.69
N VAL A 236 -35.10 -45.93 -32.44
CA VAL A 236 -33.67 -45.85 -32.05
C VAL A 236 -33.04 -44.54 -32.51
N ILE A 237 -33.45 -43.99 -33.67
CA ILE A 237 -32.88 -42.78 -34.29
C ILE A 237 -33.30 -41.49 -33.54
N ASP A 238 -34.53 -41.39 -33.05
CA ASP A 238 -35.03 -40.19 -32.34
C ASP A 238 -34.32 -39.87 -31.01
N GLN A 239 -33.42 -40.74 -30.52
CA GLN A 239 -32.51 -40.43 -29.42
C GLN A 239 -31.02 -40.47 -29.78
N GLY A 240 -30.64 -40.89 -30.99
CA GLY A 240 -29.28 -40.72 -31.49
C GLY A 240 -28.88 -39.24 -31.52
N THR A 241 -29.82 -38.37 -31.88
CA THR A 241 -29.68 -36.90 -31.86
C THR A 241 -29.58 -36.28 -30.46
N ILE A 242 -30.10 -36.95 -29.42
CA ILE A 242 -29.93 -36.54 -28.03
C ILE A 242 -28.58 -37.03 -27.49
N LEU A 243 -28.16 -38.25 -27.86
CA LEU A 243 -26.82 -38.76 -27.53
C LEU A 243 -25.73 -37.94 -28.20
N ASP A 244 -25.86 -37.57 -29.48
CA ASP A 244 -24.89 -36.70 -30.16
C ASP A 244 -24.81 -35.30 -29.54
N ARG A 245 -25.93 -34.77 -29.01
CA ARG A 245 -25.92 -33.51 -28.23
C ARG A 245 -25.27 -33.68 -26.86
N ILE A 246 -25.43 -34.83 -26.22
CA ILE A 246 -24.78 -35.13 -24.95
C ILE A 246 -23.29 -35.39 -25.17
N ASP A 247 -22.89 -36.06 -26.24
CA ASP A 247 -21.49 -36.30 -26.60
C ASP A 247 -20.82 -35.00 -27.02
N TYR A 248 -21.47 -34.14 -27.81
CA TYR A 248 -20.98 -32.79 -28.08
C TYR A 248 -20.87 -31.95 -26.81
N ASN A 249 -21.88 -31.99 -25.93
CA ASN A 249 -21.81 -31.28 -24.65
C ASN A 249 -20.79 -31.91 -23.70
N MET A 250 -20.54 -33.21 -23.74
CA MET A 250 -19.52 -33.91 -22.95
C MET A 250 -18.14 -33.63 -23.49
N GLU A 251 -17.95 -33.56 -24.81
CA GLU A 251 -16.71 -33.10 -25.43
C GLU A 251 -16.45 -31.64 -25.08
N GLN A 252 -17.47 -30.77 -25.13
CA GLN A 252 -17.35 -29.38 -24.68
C GLN A 252 -17.10 -29.28 -23.17
N VAL A 253 -17.71 -30.14 -22.34
CA VAL A 253 -17.44 -30.19 -20.89
C VAL A 253 -16.05 -30.72 -20.62
N VAL A 254 -15.57 -31.73 -21.35
CA VAL A 254 -14.20 -32.24 -21.22
C VAL A 254 -13.22 -31.17 -21.68
N GLU A 255 -13.44 -30.50 -22.81
CA GLU A 255 -12.60 -29.42 -23.30
C GLU A 255 -12.61 -28.20 -22.37
N GLN A 256 -13.77 -27.82 -21.82
CA GLN A 256 -13.89 -26.76 -20.82
C GLN A 256 -13.33 -27.16 -19.45
N THR A 257 -13.39 -28.44 -19.08
CA THR A 257 -12.81 -28.95 -17.83
C THR A 257 -11.30 -29.10 -17.98
N GLU A 258 -10.78 -29.49 -19.14
CA GLU A 258 -9.35 -29.50 -19.45
C GLU A 258 -8.80 -28.07 -19.50
N LYS A 259 -9.47 -27.15 -20.20
CA LYS A 259 -9.14 -25.71 -20.13
C LYS A 259 -9.28 -25.17 -18.70
N GLY A 260 -10.30 -25.61 -17.96
CA GLY A 260 -10.51 -25.24 -16.56
C GLY A 260 -9.43 -25.80 -15.64
N ILE A 261 -8.91 -27.01 -15.93
CA ILE A 261 -7.77 -27.61 -15.24
C ILE A 261 -6.48 -26.91 -15.65
N GLU A 262 -6.28 -26.54 -16.91
CA GLU A 262 -5.13 -25.74 -17.34
C GLU A 262 -5.17 -24.35 -16.73
N GLU A 263 -6.34 -23.70 -16.64
CA GLU A 263 -6.52 -22.41 -15.97
C GLU A 263 -6.43 -22.56 -14.45
N LEU A 264 -6.86 -23.67 -13.85
CA LEU A 264 -6.64 -23.97 -12.43
C LEU A 264 -5.19 -24.32 -12.13
N GLU A 265 -4.49 -25.00 -13.03
CA GLU A 265 -3.06 -25.28 -12.94
C GLU A 265 -2.29 -23.99 -13.16
N LYS A 266 -2.67 -23.13 -14.11
CA LYS A 266 -2.13 -21.77 -14.25
C LYS A 266 -2.48 -20.92 -13.05
N ALA A 267 -3.68 -21.02 -12.47
CA ALA A 267 -4.08 -20.29 -11.27
C ALA A 267 -3.37 -20.82 -10.04
N GLU A 268 -3.11 -22.13 -9.94
CA GLU A 268 -2.33 -22.77 -8.87
C GLU A 268 -0.84 -22.49 -9.07
N GLN A 269 -0.33 -22.46 -10.30
CA GLN A 269 1.01 -21.97 -10.64
C GLN A 269 1.07 -20.49 -10.31
N THR A 270 0.06 -19.69 -10.65
CA THR A 270 -0.04 -18.26 -10.35
C THR A 270 -0.28 -18.03 -8.87
N GLN A 271 -0.83 -18.97 -8.09
CA GLN A 271 -1.02 -18.90 -6.64
C GLN A 271 0.21 -19.41 -5.89
N LYS A 272 0.95 -20.36 -6.47
CA LYS A 272 2.28 -20.79 -6.02
C LYS A 272 3.37 -19.78 -6.42
N ASN A 273 3.18 -19.07 -7.54
CA ASN A 273 4.05 -18.00 -8.06
C ASN A 273 3.66 -16.63 -7.51
N SER A 274 2.38 -16.37 -7.23
CA SER A 274 1.93 -15.30 -6.33
C SER A 274 2.22 -15.77 -4.93
N ARG A 275 3.51 -15.67 -4.61
CA ARG A 275 3.94 -15.45 -3.24
C ARG A 275 2.94 -14.45 -2.64
N PRO A 276 2.32 -14.71 -1.48
CA PRO A 276 1.67 -13.63 -0.76
C PRO A 276 2.69 -12.50 -0.74
N MET A 277 2.33 -11.34 -1.32
CA MET A 277 3.26 -10.23 -1.44
C MET A 277 3.84 -10.01 -0.06
N LYS A 278 5.16 -10.14 0.04
CA LYS A 278 5.85 -9.86 1.29
C LYS A 278 5.75 -8.36 1.52
N ASP A 279 6.02 -7.93 2.74
CA ASP A 279 6.09 -6.51 3.02
C ASP A 279 7.00 -5.81 1.99
N PRO A 280 6.51 -4.78 1.26
CA PRO A 280 7.32 -4.03 0.30
C PRO A 280 8.60 -3.47 0.92
N TYR A 281 8.58 -3.18 2.23
CA TYR A 281 9.75 -2.69 2.94
C TYR A 281 10.75 -3.80 3.31
N TYR A 282 10.44 -5.08 3.12
CA TYR A 282 11.35 -6.16 3.50
C TYR A 282 12.51 -6.32 2.51
N ARG A 283 13.75 -6.29 3.02
CA ARG A 283 15.01 -6.47 2.27
C ARG A 283 15.07 -5.62 0.99
N PHE A 284 14.96 -6.28 -0.16
CA PHE A 284 15.13 -5.73 -1.52
C PHE A 284 13.81 -5.72 -2.31
N ASN A 285 12.66 -5.86 -1.64
CA ASN A 285 11.37 -6.05 -2.28
C ASN A 285 10.89 -4.85 -3.10
N GLU A 286 11.40 -3.63 -2.85
CA GLU A 286 11.14 -2.49 -3.74
C GLU A 286 11.55 -2.81 -5.19
N ARG A 287 12.69 -3.48 -5.41
CA ARG A 287 13.06 -3.98 -6.75
C ARG A 287 12.19 -5.13 -7.25
N GLU A 288 11.80 -6.06 -6.36
CA GLU A 288 10.92 -7.18 -6.73
C GLU A 288 9.54 -6.69 -7.17
N TYR A 289 9.10 -5.52 -6.67
CA TYR A 289 7.77 -4.96 -6.89
C TYR A 289 7.74 -3.71 -7.76
N GLU A 290 8.85 -3.38 -8.44
CA GLU A 290 8.91 -2.24 -9.38
C GLU A 290 7.85 -2.33 -10.48
N TRP A 291 7.50 -3.54 -10.91
CA TRP A 291 6.49 -3.79 -11.94
C TRP A 291 5.11 -3.22 -11.58
N ILE A 292 4.78 -3.09 -10.30
CA ILE A 292 3.49 -2.55 -9.84
C ILE A 292 3.26 -1.13 -10.36
N ALA A 293 4.31 -0.31 -10.41
CA ALA A 293 4.24 1.07 -10.89
C ALA A 293 4.08 1.19 -12.42
N LYS A 294 4.29 0.09 -13.16
CA LYS A 294 4.28 0.03 -14.63
C LYS A 294 2.99 -0.61 -15.18
N GLU A 295 2.14 -1.14 -14.31
CA GLU A 295 0.90 -1.81 -14.70
C GLU A 295 -0.32 -0.91 -14.55
N THR A 296 -1.35 -1.19 -15.33
CA THR A 296 -2.67 -0.57 -15.18
C THR A 296 -3.48 -1.33 -14.12
N TRP A 297 -4.03 -0.62 -13.14
CA TRP A 297 -4.81 -1.21 -12.06
C TRP A 297 -6.29 -0.87 -12.19
N VAL A 298 -7.15 -1.88 -12.15
CA VAL A 298 -8.61 -1.71 -12.26
C VAL A 298 -9.28 -2.11 -10.95
N TYR A 299 -9.96 -1.15 -10.32
CA TYR A 299 -10.82 -1.37 -9.17
C TYR A 299 -12.26 -1.46 -9.62
N GLU A 300 -12.97 -2.52 -9.23
CA GLU A 300 -14.37 -2.72 -9.56
C GLU A 300 -15.20 -2.95 -8.31
N THR A 301 -16.36 -2.30 -8.25
CA THR A 301 -17.35 -2.56 -7.22
C THR A 301 -18.75 -2.53 -7.80
N LYS A 302 -19.69 -3.17 -7.08
CA LYS A 302 -21.10 -3.21 -7.44
C LYS A 302 -21.91 -2.66 -6.28
N VAL A 303 -22.76 -1.68 -6.57
CA VAL A 303 -23.66 -1.07 -5.59
C VAL A 303 -25.09 -1.35 -6.02
N THR A 304 -25.88 -1.90 -5.11
CA THR A 304 -27.31 -2.16 -5.37
C THR A 304 -28.13 -1.00 -4.82
N LEU A 305 -28.89 -0.34 -5.69
CA LEU A 305 -29.77 0.79 -5.36
C LEU A 305 -31.24 0.37 -5.47
N SER A 306 -32.08 0.88 -4.57
CA SER A 306 -33.54 0.67 -4.64
C SER A 306 -34.18 1.65 -5.63
N SER A 307 -35.43 1.36 -6.04
CA SER A 307 -36.21 2.28 -6.89
C SER A 307 -36.31 3.68 -6.27
N GLU A 308 -36.53 3.76 -4.96
CA GLU A 308 -36.59 5.03 -4.22
C GLU A 308 -35.27 5.81 -4.28
N SER A 309 -34.11 5.14 -4.18
CA SER A 309 -32.80 5.80 -4.27
C SER A 309 -32.50 6.35 -5.68
N VAL A 310 -33.04 5.71 -6.72
CA VAL A 310 -32.85 6.14 -8.12
C VAL A 310 -33.88 7.21 -8.53
N GLU A 311 -35.08 7.18 -7.96
CA GLU A 311 -36.15 8.15 -8.25
C GLU A 311 -36.03 9.46 -7.44
N SER A 312 -35.25 9.49 -6.35
CA SER A 312 -35.27 10.59 -5.38
C SER A 312 -34.09 11.58 -5.41
N ALA A 313 -33.02 11.38 -6.16
CA ALA A 313 -31.81 12.17 -5.89
C ALA A 313 -30.90 12.41 -7.10
N ASN A 314 -30.63 13.69 -7.36
CA ASN A 314 -29.42 14.19 -8.00
C ASN A 314 -28.18 13.61 -7.28
N THR A 315 -27.74 12.43 -7.72
CA THR A 315 -26.77 11.60 -7.00
C THR A 315 -25.36 11.90 -7.47
N LYS A 316 -24.48 12.19 -6.51
CA LYS A 316 -23.06 12.46 -6.75
C LYS A 316 -22.21 11.28 -6.29
N LEU A 317 -21.19 10.94 -7.08
CA LEU A 317 -20.12 10.03 -6.69
C LEU A 317 -18.93 10.84 -6.20
N VAL A 318 -18.55 10.64 -4.95
CA VAL A 318 -17.46 11.38 -4.30
C VAL A 318 -16.27 10.45 -4.07
N PHE A 319 -15.11 10.90 -4.50
CA PHE A 319 -13.81 10.35 -4.12
C PHE A 319 -13.04 11.40 -3.33
N GLU A 320 -12.68 11.10 -2.09
CA GLU A 320 -11.85 12.00 -1.27
C GLU A 320 -10.44 12.12 -1.85
N THR A 321 -9.85 10.99 -2.25
CA THR A 321 -8.50 10.94 -2.83
C THR A 321 -8.40 9.82 -3.86
N LEU A 322 -8.20 10.19 -5.14
CA LEU A 322 -7.73 9.28 -6.19
C LEU A 322 -6.24 9.51 -6.37
N ASP A 323 -5.41 8.61 -5.86
CA ASP A 323 -3.96 8.74 -5.92
C ASP A 323 -3.43 8.18 -7.24
N GLY A 324 -3.07 9.07 -8.18
CA GLY A 324 -2.56 8.73 -9.50
C GLY A 324 -3.44 9.27 -10.64
N VAL A 325 -3.27 8.68 -11.82
CA VAL A 325 -4.00 9.05 -13.03
C VAL A 325 -5.14 8.07 -13.23
N ALA A 326 -6.38 8.51 -13.07
CA ALA A 326 -7.54 7.62 -13.01
C ALA A 326 -8.61 7.94 -14.07
N ARG A 327 -9.34 6.91 -14.48
CA ARG A 327 -10.53 6.98 -15.33
C ARG A 327 -11.67 6.30 -14.60
N VAL A 328 -12.75 7.01 -14.36
CA VAL A 328 -13.91 6.51 -13.60
C VAL A 328 -15.03 6.17 -14.57
N PHE A 329 -15.59 4.97 -14.44
CA PHE A 329 -16.70 4.47 -15.22
C PHE A 329 -17.87 4.10 -14.31
N VAL A 330 -19.08 4.45 -14.75
CA VAL A 330 -20.34 4.02 -14.12
C VAL A 330 -21.17 3.31 -15.18
N ASN A 331 -21.56 2.08 -14.92
CA ASN A 331 -22.31 1.23 -15.84
C ASN A 331 -21.69 1.18 -17.26
N GLY A 332 -20.36 1.10 -17.33
CA GLY A 332 -19.58 1.04 -18.57
C GLY A 332 -19.37 2.38 -19.29
N LYS A 333 -19.91 3.50 -18.77
CA LYS A 333 -19.71 4.84 -19.34
C LYS A 333 -18.64 5.62 -18.58
N LEU A 334 -17.68 6.19 -19.29
CA LEU A 334 -16.66 7.07 -18.72
C LEU A 334 -17.33 8.36 -18.20
N VAL A 335 -17.18 8.64 -16.90
CA VAL A 335 -17.76 9.83 -16.26
C VAL A 335 -16.72 10.92 -16.04
N THR A 336 -15.49 10.56 -15.73
CA THR A 336 -14.40 11.53 -15.54
C THR A 336 -13.03 10.89 -15.74
N ALA A 337 -12.04 11.73 -16.02
CA ALA A 337 -10.62 11.39 -16.02
C ALA A 337 -9.88 12.39 -15.12
N THR A 338 -8.96 11.88 -14.29
CA THR A 338 -8.29 12.65 -13.23
C THR A 338 -6.79 12.43 -13.29
N ALA A 339 -6.01 13.47 -12.97
CA ALA A 339 -4.54 13.43 -12.95
C ALA A 339 -3.96 14.27 -11.81
N ASN A 340 -4.64 14.27 -10.66
CA ASN A 340 -4.20 15.00 -9.46
C ASN A 340 -4.60 14.28 -8.19
N SER A 341 -3.61 13.85 -7.41
CA SER A 341 -3.76 13.12 -6.15
C SER A 341 -4.11 13.99 -4.95
N PHE A 342 -4.11 15.32 -5.09
CA PHE A 342 -4.20 16.27 -3.97
C PHE A 342 -5.56 16.96 -3.84
N ARG A 343 -6.61 16.43 -4.47
CA ARG A 343 -7.96 17.01 -4.39
C ARG A 343 -9.03 15.95 -4.37
N SER A 344 -10.19 16.32 -3.84
CA SER A 344 -11.40 15.52 -3.97
C SER A 344 -12.05 15.71 -5.35
N TYR A 345 -12.78 14.67 -5.77
CA TYR A 345 -13.57 14.64 -6.99
C TYR A 345 -15.02 14.31 -6.64
N THR A 346 -15.91 15.24 -6.96
CA THR A 346 -17.37 15.09 -6.86
C THR A 346 -17.94 15.07 -8.26
N ILE A 347 -18.60 13.97 -8.64
CA ILE A 347 -19.02 13.69 -10.01
C ILE A 347 -20.53 13.45 -10.01
N ASP A 348 -21.28 14.19 -10.83
CA ASP A 348 -22.70 13.91 -11.06
C ASP A 348 -22.85 12.63 -11.88
N ILE A 349 -23.59 11.65 -11.36
CA ILE A 349 -23.82 10.35 -12.01
C ILE A 349 -25.30 9.99 -12.10
N ASP A 350 -26.21 10.92 -11.76
CA ASP A 350 -27.64 10.67 -11.61
C ASP A 350 -28.24 9.99 -12.85
N SER A 351 -27.99 10.58 -14.02
CA SER A 351 -28.46 10.09 -15.32
C SER A 351 -27.93 8.71 -15.76
N LEU A 352 -26.96 8.16 -15.02
CA LEU A 352 -26.28 6.91 -15.35
C LEU A 352 -26.70 5.74 -14.45
N LEU A 353 -27.37 6.03 -13.33
CA LEU A 353 -27.80 5.02 -12.37
C LEU A 353 -29.03 4.25 -12.88
N VAL A 354 -29.08 2.96 -12.56
CA VAL A 354 -30.21 2.07 -12.84
C VAL A 354 -30.75 1.48 -11.55
N ASN A 355 -32.04 1.15 -11.53
CA ASN A 355 -32.63 0.38 -10.43
C ASN A 355 -31.97 -1.01 -10.35
N GLY A 356 -31.55 -1.41 -9.16
CA GLY A 356 -30.79 -2.63 -8.93
C GLY A 356 -29.28 -2.40 -8.96
N VAL A 357 -28.55 -3.27 -9.65
CA VAL A 357 -27.08 -3.33 -9.56
C VAL A 357 -26.43 -2.32 -10.50
N ASN A 358 -25.62 -1.43 -9.93
CA ASN A 358 -24.78 -0.48 -10.64
C ASN A 358 -23.31 -0.88 -10.50
N GLN A 359 -22.57 -0.88 -11.61
CA GLN A 359 -21.14 -1.19 -11.63
C GLN A 359 -20.35 0.12 -11.66
N ILE A 360 -19.41 0.25 -10.72
CA ILE A 360 -18.45 1.35 -10.68
C ILE A 360 -17.07 0.75 -10.90
N THR A 361 -16.36 1.26 -11.90
CA THR A 361 -15.00 0.84 -12.24
C THR A 361 -14.07 2.06 -12.21
N VAL A 362 -12.95 1.96 -11.52
CA VAL A 362 -11.90 2.99 -11.50
C VAL A 362 -10.62 2.36 -12.04
N GLU A 363 -10.15 2.87 -13.16
CA GLU A 363 -8.94 2.40 -13.82
C GLU A 363 -7.82 3.41 -13.61
N PHE A 364 -6.70 2.96 -13.04
CA PHE A 364 -5.49 3.74 -12.85
C PHE A 364 -4.46 3.39 -13.92
N ALA A 365 -4.08 4.39 -14.72
CA ALA A 365 -2.99 4.26 -15.67
C ALA A 365 -1.63 4.34 -14.96
N PRO A 366 -0.56 3.75 -15.53
CA PRO A 366 0.79 3.86 -14.98
C PRO A 366 1.22 5.33 -14.94
N VAL A 367 1.49 5.85 -13.73
CA VAL A 367 1.81 7.28 -13.54
C VAL A 367 3.13 7.64 -14.22
N THR A 368 4.09 6.72 -14.23
CA THR A 368 5.40 6.89 -14.87
C THR A 368 5.27 7.01 -16.39
N GLU A 369 4.40 6.21 -17.02
CA GLU A 369 4.12 6.31 -18.45
C GLU A 369 3.38 7.61 -18.78
N TYR A 370 2.36 7.97 -17.99
CA TYR A 370 1.66 9.24 -18.17
C TYR A 370 2.61 10.45 -18.09
N ALA A 371 3.51 10.47 -17.10
CA ALA A 371 4.47 11.54 -16.93
C ALA A 371 5.45 11.62 -18.11
N LYS A 372 5.95 10.47 -18.58
CA LYS A 372 6.85 10.35 -19.73
C LYS A 372 6.18 10.81 -21.04
N ASP A 373 4.94 10.39 -21.28
CA ASP A 373 4.18 10.76 -22.48
C ASP A 373 3.88 12.26 -22.50
N THR A 374 3.49 12.81 -21.35
CA THR A 374 3.23 14.25 -21.20
C THR A 374 4.53 15.05 -21.40
N ALA A 375 5.64 14.60 -20.82
CA ALA A 375 6.95 15.22 -20.99
C ALA A 375 7.43 15.20 -22.45
N THR A 376 7.18 14.12 -23.18
CA THR A 376 7.57 13.97 -24.60
C THR A 376 6.80 14.91 -25.51
N GLN A 377 5.54 15.21 -25.16
CA GLN A 377 4.69 16.15 -25.90
C GLN A 377 4.99 17.63 -25.56
N TYR A 378 5.69 17.88 -24.44
CA TYR A 378 5.98 19.23 -23.98
C TYR A 378 7.12 19.86 -24.82
N PRO A 379 7.08 21.18 -25.14
CA PRO A 379 7.97 21.76 -26.14
C PRO A 379 9.47 21.81 -25.77
N TYR A 380 9.82 21.58 -24.51
CA TYR A 380 11.19 21.56 -24.01
C TYR A 380 11.31 20.63 -22.79
N PHE A 381 12.53 20.29 -22.41
CA PHE A 381 12.78 19.46 -21.24
C PHE A 381 12.55 20.26 -19.94
N VAL A 382 11.70 19.75 -19.05
CA VAL A 382 11.45 20.31 -17.72
C VAL A 382 12.22 19.49 -16.68
N PRO A 383 13.31 20.03 -16.10
CA PRO A 383 14.18 19.28 -15.20
C PRO A 383 13.58 19.12 -13.79
N ALA A 384 13.88 18.00 -13.16
CA ALA A 384 13.62 17.72 -11.75
C ALA A 384 14.80 16.94 -11.17
N THR A 385 14.99 16.98 -9.85
CA THR A 385 15.94 16.07 -9.20
C THR A 385 15.48 14.63 -9.34
N GLU A 386 16.43 13.74 -9.63
CA GLU A 386 16.23 12.30 -9.82
C GLU A 386 17.18 11.53 -8.89
N ASN A 387 16.72 10.42 -8.31
CA ASN A 387 17.59 9.50 -7.58
C ASN A 387 17.90 8.27 -8.43
N PHE A 388 19.07 8.26 -9.09
CA PHE A 388 19.49 7.15 -9.96
C PHE A 388 19.71 5.81 -9.23
N ASN A 389 19.73 5.79 -7.89
CA ASN A 389 19.74 4.54 -7.13
C ASN A 389 18.35 3.88 -7.02
N THR A 390 17.29 4.55 -7.48
CA THR A 390 15.91 4.06 -7.47
C THR A 390 15.44 3.63 -8.85
N TRP A 391 15.47 4.53 -9.84
CA TRP A 391 15.03 4.27 -11.21
C TRP A 391 16.19 4.28 -12.21
N THR A 392 16.06 3.46 -13.25
CA THR A 392 17.03 3.41 -14.36
C THR A 392 16.81 4.50 -15.40
N GLU A 393 15.58 5.02 -15.53
CA GLU A 393 15.21 6.11 -16.43
C GLU A 393 14.66 7.30 -15.62
N PRO A 394 14.77 8.55 -16.12
CA PRO A 394 14.15 9.71 -15.50
C PRO A 394 12.65 9.53 -15.27
N SER A 395 12.15 9.94 -14.11
CA SER A 395 10.76 9.75 -13.70
C SER A 395 9.80 10.76 -14.32
N HIS A 396 10.32 11.93 -14.74
CA HIS A 396 9.52 13.06 -15.22
C HIS A 396 8.45 13.51 -14.21
N ARG A 397 8.69 13.31 -12.91
CA ARG A 397 7.73 13.53 -11.82
C ARG A 397 7.05 14.90 -11.82
N SER A 398 7.68 15.94 -12.35
CA SER A 398 7.09 17.29 -12.46
C SER A 398 5.80 17.36 -13.29
N PHE A 399 5.56 16.40 -14.19
CA PHE A 399 4.36 16.36 -15.02
C PHE A 399 3.16 15.68 -14.35
N ALA A 400 3.36 15.01 -13.21
CA ALA A 400 2.29 14.37 -12.45
C ALA A 400 2.03 15.16 -11.16
N ARG A 401 0.76 15.49 -10.88
CA ARG A 401 0.37 16.04 -9.57
C ARG A 401 0.15 14.91 -8.56
N LYS A 402 1.27 14.37 -8.08
CA LYS A 402 1.39 13.31 -7.06
C LYS A 402 2.56 13.65 -6.13
N ALA A 403 2.61 13.02 -4.94
CA ALA A 403 3.71 13.20 -4.00
C ALA A 403 5.05 12.91 -4.68
N GLY A 404 5.97 13.88 -4.66
CA GLY A 404 7.27 13.78 -5.32
C GLY A 404 8.12 12.65 -4.73
N SER A 405 8.00 12.42 -3.42
CA SER A 405 8.69 11.34 -2.71
C SER A 405 8.30 9.93 -3.18
N ASP A 406 7.13 9.74 -3.79
CA ASP A 406 6.69 8.41 -4.26
C ASP A 406 7.55 7.90 -5.41
N PHE A 407 8.19 8.81 -6.16
CA PHE A 407 9.16 8.50 -7.20
C PHE A 407 10.56 8.19 -6.63
N GLY A 408 10.72 8.10 -5.31
CA GLY A 408 12.01 7.92 -4.65
C GLY A 408 12.65 9.26 -4.31
N TRP A 409 13.34 9.28 -3.17
CA TRP A 409 14.07 10.46 -2.69
C TRP A 409 15.40 10.02 -2.07
N ASP A 410 16.24 10.94 -1.62
CA ASP A 410 17.54 10.62 -1.02
C ASP A 410 17.48 10.05 0.42
N TRP A 411 16.27 9.81 0.93
CA TRP A 411 15.98 9.08 2.18
C TRP A 411 14.87 8.03 2.04
N GLY A 412 14.15 7.99 0.91
CA GLY A 412 12.90 7.24 0.74
C GLY A 412 12.93 6.28 -0.46
N PRO A 413 12.17 5.17 -0.41
CA PRO A 413 12.07 4.23 -1.52
C PRO A 413 11.15 4.78 -2.62
N ALA A 414 11.23 4.18 -3.81
CA ALA A 414 10.42 4.55 -4.96
C ALA A 414 9.21 3.63 -5.12
N PHE A 415 8.15 3.89 -4.35
CA PHE A 415 6.86 3.23 -4.51
C PHE A 415 5.84 4.16 -5.17
N VAL A 416 5.82 4.19 -6.50
CA VAL A 416 4.84 4.94 -7.28
C VAL A 416 3.53 4.14 -7.36
N THR A 417 2.79 4.12 -6.25
CA THR A 417 1.50 3.43 -6.19
C THR A 417 0.39 4.22 -6.86
N ALA A 418 -0.65 3.52 -7.29
CA ALA A 418 -1.91 4.11 -7.73
C ALA A 418 -3.10 3.42 -7.05
N GLY A 419 -4.13 4.18 -6.69
CA GLY A 419 -5.32 3.61 -6.05
C GLY A 419 -6.24 4.63 -5.39
N ILE A 420 -7.34 4.14 -4.84
CA ILE A 420 -8.29 4.94 -4.06
C ILE A 420 -7.74 5.06 -2.63
N ALA A 421 -7.15 6.22 -2.30
CA ALA A 421 -6.45 6.43 -1.04
C ALA A 421 -7.31 7.08 0.06
N GLY A 422 -8.45 7.67 -0.31
CA GLY A 422 -9.46 8.23 0.60
C GLY A 422 -10.80 7.51 0.46
N SER A 423 -11.82 7.93 1.20
CA SER A 423 -13.15 7.32 1.10
C SER A 423 -13.77 7.53 -0.30
N ALA A 424 -14.54 6.55 -0.74
CA ALA A 424 -15.36 6.64 -1.94
C ALA A 424 -16.81 6.30 -1.59
N TYR A 425 -17.75 7.20 -1.89
CA TYR A 425 -19.15 7.05 -1.49
C TYR A 425 -20.12 7.72 -2.48
N LEU A 426 -21.36 7.25 -2.46
CA LEU A 426 -22.49 7.89 -3.14
C LEU A 426 -23.14 8.89 -2.17
N GLU A 427 -23.22 10.13 -2.61
CA GLU A 427 -23.91 11.20 -1.93
C GLU A 427 -25.24 11.45 -2.65
N PHE A 428 -26.34 11.10 -1.98
CA PHE A 428 -27.69 11.39 -2.44
C PHE A 428 -28.03 12.81 -2.00
N GLN A 429 -28.32 13.70 -2.95
CA GLN A 429 -28.67 15.08 -2.60
C GLN A 429 -29.86 15.08 -1.65
N THR A 430 -29.65 15.66 -0.47
CA THR A 430 -30.74 15.91 0.47
C THR A 430 -31.59 17.06 -0.07
N PRO A 431 -32.93 16.98 0.01
CA PRO A 431 -33.81 18.07 -0.42
C PRO A 431 -33.71 19.31 0.49
N SER A 432 -32.96 19.21 1.58
CA SER A 432 -32.81 20.22 2.62
C SER A 432 -31.45 20.90 2.54
N LEU A 433 -31.40 22.17 2.94
CA LEU A 433 -30.17 22.96 3.09
C LEU A 433 -29.22 22.31 4.12
N VAL A 434 -27.92 22.24 3.80
CA VAL A 434 -26.86 21.71 4.67
C VAL A 434 -25.71 22.72 4.76
N LEU A 435 -25.13 22.84 5.96
CA LEU A 435 -23.89 23.58 6.17
C LEU A 435 -22.70 22.71 5.78
N LYS A 436 -21.85 23.19 4.86
CA LYS A 436 -20.74 22.40 4.30
C LYS A 436 -19.41 22.73 4.96
N GLU A 437 -18.97 23.99 4.87
CA GLU A 437 -17.68 24.43 5.39
C GLU A 437 -17.84 25.62 6.33
N MET A 438 -16.94 25.70 7.31
CA MET A 438 -16.85 26.81 8.26
C MET A 438 -15.49 27.48 8.11
N GLN A 439 -15.52 28.78 7.83
CA GLN A 439 -14.35 29.65 7.82
C GLN A 439 -14.43 30.61 9.00
N VAL A 440 -13.30 30.78 9.69
CA VAL A 440 -13.16 31.70 10.81
C VAL A 440 -12.12 32.75 10.42
N VAL A 441 -12.54 34.01 10.35
CA VAL A 441 -11.66 35.15 10.06
C VAL A 441 -11.69 36.08 11.27
N GLN A 442 -10.51 36.53 11.67
CA GLN A 442 -10.32 37.41 12.80
C GLN A 442 -9.78 38.76 12.32
N ALA A 443 -10.34 39.84 12.85
CA ALA A 443 -9.93 41.20 12.59
C ALA A 443 -9.67 41.92 13.92
N PHE A 444 -8.62 42.73 13.94
CA PHE A 444 -8.18 43.49 15.11
C PHE A 444 -8.52 44.98 14.90
N PRO A 445 -9.73 45.44 15.27
CA PRO A 445 -10.21 46.79 14.95
C PRO A 445 -9.41 47.91 15.62
N ALA A 446 -8.80 47.65 16.77
CA ALA A 446 -7.92 48.59 17.48
C ALA A 446 -6.50 48.67 16.87
N GLY A 447 -6.25 47.94 15.76
CA GLY A 447 -4.93 47.76 15.17
C GLY A 447 -4.23 46.52 15.70
N LYS A 448 -3.04 46.22 15.14
CA LYS A 448 -2.27 45.02 15.48
C LYS A 448 -1.59 45.09 16.85
N GLU A 449 -1.39 46.29 17.39
CA GLU A 449 -0.72 46.49 18.68
C GLU A 449 -1.64 46.20 19.87
N ASP A 450 -2.96 46.40 19.71
CA ASP A 450 -3.96 46.19 20.74
C ASP A 450 -4.86 45.00 20.41
N LEU A 451 -4.66 43.91 21.13
CA LEU A 451 -5.41 42.65 20.99
C LEU A 451 -6.57 42.53 21.98
N SER A 452 -6.93 43.62 22.68
CA SER A 452 -8.00 43.61 23.69
C SER A 452 -9.39 43.42 23.10
N VAL A 453 -9.60 43.79 21.83
CA VAL A 453 -10.87 43.61 21.12
C VAL A 453 -10.60 42.89 19.81
N VAL A 454 -11.30 41.77 19.59
CA VAL A 454 -11.20 41.00 18.34
C VAL A 454 -12.58 40.80 17.75
N ARG A 455 -12.75 41.22 16.50
CA ARG A 455 -13.94 40.91 15.72
C ARG A 455 -13.73 39.60 14.99
N VAL A 456 -14.60 38.64 15.23
CA VAL A 456 -14.54 37.33 14.60
C VAL A 456 -15.72 37.20 13.64
N SER A 457 -15.40 36.92 12.39
CA SER A 457 -16.33 36.60 11.32
C SER A 457 -16.31 35.09 11.10
N VAL A 458 -17.48 34.46 11.27
CA VAL A 458 -17.70 33.05 10.98
C VAL A 458 -18.54 32.96 9.72
N SER A 459 -17.91 32.54 8.63
CA SER A 459 -18.55 32.35 7.35
C SER A 459 -18.83 30.86 7.14
N VAL A 460 -20.08 30.52 6.82
CA VAL A 460 -20.46 29.14 6.48
C VAL A 460 -20.91 29.04 5.04
N THR A 461 -20.41 28.05 4.31
CA THR A 461 -20.86 27.74 2.95
C THR A 461 -22.07 26.82 2.99
N LEU A 462 -23.00 27.08 2.09
CA LEU A 462 -24.23 26.31 1.93
C LEU A 462 -24.06 25.24 0.86
N ASP A 463 -24.65 24.08 1.10
CA ASP A 463 -24.83 22.97 0.13
C ASP A 463 -26.27 22.42 0.25
N GLY A 464 -26.67 21.54 -0.65
CA GLY A 464 -28.00 20.93 -0.70
C GLY A 464 -28.80 21.29 -1.95
N ALA A 465 -30.09 20.93 -1.98
CA ALA A 465 -30.97 21.23 -3.11
C ALA A 465 -31.18 22.75 -3.27
N LYS A 466 -31.14 23.24 -4.51
CA LYS A 466 -31.44 24.64 -4.85
C LYS A 466 -32.94 24.90 -4.75
N ALA A 467 -33.44 24.98 -3.53
CA ALA A 467 -34.84 25.25 -3.20
C ALA A 467 -34.96 26.55 -2.40
N ARG A 468 -36.14 27.20 -2.47
CA ARG A 468 -36.42 28.38 -1.66
C ARG A 468 -36.63 27.96 -0.22
N HIS A 469 -35.85 28.53 0.68
CA HIS A 469 -36.03 28.34 2.12
C HIS A 469 -36.35 29.68 2.77
N GLU A 470 -37.56 29.81 3.30
CA GLU A 470 -38.01 31.02 4.01
C GLU A 470 -37.71 30.91 5.51
N ASN A 471 -37.39 32.06 6.12
CA ASN A 471 -37.15 32.18 7.57
C ASN A 471 -36.08 31.22 8.12
N VAL A 472 -35.00 31.00 7.36
CA VAL A 472 -33.87 30.21 7.84
C VAL A 472 -33.11 31.01 8.89
N THR A 473 -32.94 30.43 10.07
CA THR A 473 -32.15 31.05 11.14
C THR A 473 -30.81 30.33 11.28
N PHE A 474 -29.73 31.10 11.21
CA PHE A 474 -28.36 30.67 11.48
C PHE A 474 -27.95 31.25 12.83
N ALA A 475 -27.66 30.40 13.83
CA ALA A 475 -27.22 30.83 15.15
C ALA A 475 -25.81 30.35 15.46
N LEU A 476 -24.97 31.27 15.92
CA LEU A 476 -23.60 31.02 16.34
C LEU A 476 -23.52 30.81 17.85
N PHE A 477 -22.92 29.69 18.24
CA PHE A 477 -22.58 29.34 19.61
C PHE A 477 -21.05 29.32 19.78
N VAL A 478 -20.58 29.93 20.86
CA VAL A 478 -19.16 29.97 21.24
C VAL A 478 -19.04 29.41 22.65
N ASN A 479 -18.29 28.31 22.80
CA ASN A 479 -18.15 27.57 24.05
C ASN A 479 -19.51 27.16 24.67
N GLY A 480 -20.50 26.90 23.81
CA GLY A 480 -21.88 26.55 24.22
C GLY A 480 -22.78 27.75 24.55
N GLY A 481 -22.24 28.97 24.62
CA GLY A 481 -23.04 30.19 24.79
C GLY A 481 -23.50 30.75 23.45
N HIS A 482 -24.78 31.11 23.34
CA HIS A 482 -25.35 31.75 22.14
C HIS A 482 -24.82 33.19 21.99
N GLN A 483 -24.30 33.55 20.81
CA GLN A 483 -23.72 34.88 20.54
C GLN A 483 -24.61 35.72 19.63
N THR A 484 -24.84 35.26 18.39
CA THR A 484 -25.59 35.98 17.36
C THR A 484 -26.45 35.02 16.56
N ALA A 485 -27.53 35.54 15.98
CA ALA A 485 -28.35 34.81 15.04
C ALA A 485 -28.79 35.72 13.90
N VAL A 486 -28.78 35.18 12.67
CA VAL A 486 -29.25 35.85 11.47
C VAL A 486 -30.37 35.03 10.86
N THR A 487 -31.52 35.66 10.64
CA THR A 487 -32.64 35.05 9.92
C THR A 487 -32.72 35.63 8.52
N THR A 488 -32.68 34.78 7.49
CA THR A 488 -32.72 35.21 6.08
C THR A 488 -33.53 34.24 5.22
N THR A 489 -33.88 34.68 4.02
CA THR A 489 -34.50 33.83 2.99
C THR A 489 -33.44 33.42 1.98
N ILE A 490 -33.28 32.11 1.79
CA ILE A 490 -32.42 31.55 0.73
C ILE A 490 -33.30 31.37 -0.51
N LEU A 491 -32.93 32.02 -1.62
CA LEU A 491 -33.65 31.96 -2.90
C LEU A 491 -33.36 30.63 -3.62
N GLU A 492 -34.05 30.33 -4.73
CA GLU A 492 -33.82 29.10 -5.52
C GLU A 492 -32.58 29.16 -6.43
N ASP A 493 -32.01 30.35 -6.62
CA ASP A 493 -30.94 30.61 -7.59
C ASP A 493 -29.59 30.97 -6.94
N TRP A 494 -29.40 30.60 -5.67
CA TRP A 494 -28.14 30.85 -4.98
C TRP A 494 -26.95 30.20 -5.71
N ALA A 495 -25.84 30.95 -5.76
CA ALA A 495 -24.59 30.50 -6.38
C ALA A 495 -24.09 29.23 -5.68
N GLU A 496 -23.42 28.34 -6.42
CA GLU A 496 -22.66 27.27 -5.75
C GLU A 496 -21.69 27.91 -4.75
N ASP A 497 -21.67 27.40 -3.51
CA ASP A 497 -20.91 27.93 -2.37
C ASP A 497 -21.38 29.30 -1.84
N ALA A 498 -22.68 29.60 -1.89
CA ALA A 498 -23.21 30.79 -1.20
C ALA A 498 -22.79 30.80 0.28
N VAL A 499 -22.39 31.98 0.76
CA VAL A 499 -21.82 32.16 2.10
C VAL A 499 -22.79 32.94 2.98
N VAL A 500 -22.96 32.47 4.22
CA VAL A 500 -23.61 33.22 5.29
C VAL A 500 -22.56 33.65 6.31
N GLU A 501 -22.50 34.95 6.60
CA GLU A 501 -21.54 35.53 7.54
C GLU A 501 -22.20 35.85 8.89
N LEU A 502 -21.58 35.39 9.97
CA LEU A 502 -21.99 35.63 11.35
C LEU A 502 -20.86 36.37 12.07
N LEU A 503 -21.17 37.55 12.60
CA LEU A 503 -20.19 38.42 13.28
C LEU A 503 -20.39 38.39 14.79
N PHE A 504 -19.30 38.29 15.53
CA PHE A 504 -19.29 38.55 16.97
C PHE A 504 -17.99 39.22 17.40
N GLU A 505 -18.01 39.85 18.58
CA GLU A 505 -16.87 40.56 19.14
C GLU A 505 -16.46 39.91 20.46
N LEU A 506 -15.16 39.76 20.66
CA LEU A 506 -14.56 39.27 21.88
C LEU A 506 -13.79 40.40 22.56
N GLU A 507 -14.17 40.69 23.81
CA GLU A 507 -13.41 41.56 24.71
C GLU A 507 -12.44 40.71 25.55
N ASN A 508 -11.19 41.16 25.63
CA ASN A 508 -10.07 40.50 26.30
C ASN A 508 -10.02 38.99 26.03
N PRO A 509 -9.95 38.56 24.75
CA PRO A 509 -10.00 37.15 24.40
C PRO A 509 -8.81 36.38 25.01
N ARG A 510 -9.06 35.15 25.42
CA ARG A 510 -8.00 34.16 25.63
C ARG A 510 -7.37 33.83 24.28
N LEU A 511 -6.15 34.27 24.07
CA LEU A 511 -5.41 34.04 22.83
C LEU A 511 -4.85 32.62 22.78
N TRP A 512 -4.70 32.10 21.57
CA TRP A 512 -3.97 30.88 21.30
C TRP A 512 -2.47 31.17 21.23
N TRP A 513 -1.67 30.34 21.92
CA TRP A 513 -0.23 30.46 21.95
C TRP A 513 0.48 29.17 21.52
N PRO A 514 1.63 29.27 20.85
CA PRO A 514 2.47 28.12 20.63
C PRO A 514 3.02 27.58 21.95
N VAL A 515 3.38 26.29 21.95
CA VAL A 515 3.91 25.59 23.11
C VAL A 515 5.09 26.35 23.73
N ARG A 516 5.11 26.42 25.07
CA ARG A 516 6.06 27.18 25.92
C ARG A 516 5.89 28.70 25.92
N TYR A 517 5.04 29.29 25.09
CA TYR A 517 4.76 30.73 25.11
C TYR A 517 3.40 31.08 25.74
N GLY A 518 2.51 30.09 25.92
CA GLY A 518 1.23 30.26 26.61
C GLY A 518 0.36 29.01 26.45
N GLU A 519 -0.92 29.14 26.81
CA GLU A 519 -1.92 28.10 26.59
C GLU A 519 -2.41 28.12 25.12
N PRO A 520 -2.43 26.98 24.40
CA PRO A 520 -3.04 26.88 23.07
C PRO A 520 -4.57 26.85 23.18
N TYR A 521 -5.18 27.93 23.65
CA TYR A 521 -6.62 27.99 23.91
C TYR A 521 -7.43 27.95 22.62
N LEU A 522 -8.41 27.05 22.53
CA LEU A 522 -9.31 26.88 21.39
C LEU A 522 -10.76 27.11 21.82
N TYR A 523 -11.45 28.00 21.12
CA TYR A 523 -12.89 28.21 21.26
C TYR A 523 -13.64 27.12 20.50
N ASN A 524 -14.68 26.56 21.12
CA ASN A 524 -15.62 25.67 20.44
C ASN A 524 -16.67 26.50 19.71
N LEU A 525 -16.53 26.63 18.39
CA LEU A 525 -17.46 27.35 17.53
C LEU A 525 -18.45 26.35 16.94
N ARG A 526 -19.74 26.64 17.06
CA ARG A 526 -20.80 25.85 16.45
C ARG A 526 -21.81 26.77 15.78
N VAL A 527 -22.15 26.49 14.54
CA VAL A 527 -23.23 27.16 13.81
C VAL A 527 -24.36 26.15 13.62
N ASP A 528 -25.53 26.48 14.17
CA ASP A 528 -26.75 25.72 13.96
C ASP A 528 -27.63 26.50 12.96
N ALA A 529 -28.13 25.82 11.94
CA ALA A 529 -29.03 26.37 10.93
C ALA A 529 -30.32 25.57 10.90
N TRP A 530 -31.46 26.24 11.06
CA TRP A 530 -32.76 25.58 11.01
C TRP A 530 -33.81 26.40 10.24
N GLY A 531 -34.74 25.69 9.62
CA GLY A 531 -35.91 26.22 8.94
C GLY A 531 -37.16 25.39 9.26
N VAL A 532 -38.23 25.57 8.49
CA VAL A 532 -39.49 24.81 8.69
C VAL A 532 -39.28 23.31 8.54
N ASP A 533 -38.44 22.90 7.58
CA ASP A 533 -38.28 21.49 7.17
C ASP A 533 -36.82 20.99 7.23
N PHE A 534 -35.92 21.70 7.93
CA PHE A 534 -34.53 21.25 8.07
C PHE A 534 -33.82 21.74 9.33
N ASN A 535 -32.77 21.01 9.71
CA ASN A 535 -31.80 21.37 10.72
C ASN A 535 -30.41 20.87 10.30
N SER A 536 -29.40 21.73 10.37
CA SER A 536 -28.00 21.41 10.05
C SER A 536 -27.10 22.08 11.08
N SER A 537 -26.01 21.42 11.49
CA SER A 537 -25.07 21.94 12.47
C SER A 537 -23.65 21.66 12.03
N LEU A 538 -22.78 22.65 12.15
CA LEU A 538 -21.36 22.53 11.87
C LEU A 538 -20.56 23.08 13.06
N ALA A 539 -19.51 22.36 13.46
CA ALA A 539 -18.67 22.76 14.60
C ALA A 539 -17.19 22.66 14.26
N HIS A 540 -16.41 23.61 14.76
CA HIS A 540 -14.96 23.65 14.62
C HIS A 540 -14.32 24.27 15.86
N LYS A 541 -13.13 23.80 16.21
CA LYS A 541 -12.32 24.41 17.28
C LYS A 541 -11.31 25.36 16.66
N SER A 542 -11.34 26.63 17.07
CA SER A 542 -10.48 27.67 16.50
C SER A 542 -9.85 28.52 17.60
N GLY A 543 -8.58 28.87 17.45
CA GLY A 543 -7.85 29.75 18.34
C GLY A 543 -7.75 31.16 17.78
N ILE A 544 -7.79 32.16 18.66
CA ILE A 544 -7.63 33.58 18.28
C ILE A 544 -6.17 33.97 18.43
N ARG A 545 -5.53 34.41 17.35
CA ARG A 545 -4.09 34.81 17.38
C ARG A 545 -3.66 35.72 16.24
N LEU A 546 -2.85 36.73 16.52
CA LEU A 546 -2.19 37.50 15.45
C LEU A 546 -0.91 36.79 15.00
N VAL A 547 -0.67 36.68 13.68
CA VAL A 547 0.59 36.19 13.09
C VAL A 547 1.15 37.21 12.13
N GLU A 548 2.47 37.44 12.23
CA GLU A 548 3.21 38.29 11.31
C GLU A 548 4.58 37.71 11.03
N LEU A 549 5.00 37.73 9.76
CA LEU A 549 6.38 37.47 9.33
C LEU A 549 7.08 38.82 9.15
N VAL A 550 8.07 39.10 9.99
CA VAL A 550 8.75 40.40 10.06
C VAL A 550 10.02 40.39 9.21
N GLN A 551 10.06 41.27 8.21
CA GLN A 551 11.15 41.46 7.26
C GLN A 551 11.59 42.94 7.22
N GLU A 552 12.21 43.40 8.30
CA GLU A 552 12.64 44.80 8.48
C GLU A 552 14.15 44.93 8.24
N ASP A 553 14.59 46.08 7.72
CA ASP A 553 16.00 46.34 7.48
C ASP A 553 16.81 46.26 8.79
N THR A 554 17.93 45.53 8.76
CA THR A 554 18.76 45.30 9.94
C THR A 554 20.23 45.13 9.58
N ASN A 555 21.08 45.37 10.58
CA ASN A 555 22.48 44.99 10.56
C ASN A 555 22.69 43.92 11.64
N ALA A 556 23.11 42.72 11.26
CA ALA A 556 23.55 41.74 12.25
C ALA A 556 24.94 41.21 11.93
N GLY A 557 25.76 41.14 12.96
CA GLY A 557 27.20 41.05 12.81
C GLY A 557 27.68 42.14 11.84
N ASN A 558 28.32 41.71 10.77
CA ASN A 558 28.85 42.59 9.71
C ASN A 558 28.02 42.52 8.42
N VAL A 559 26.77 42.06 8.47
CA VAL A 559 25.90 41.86 7.30
C VAL A 559 24.65 42.74 7.40
N THR A 560 24.48 43.60 6.40
CA THR A 560 23.26 44.38 6.16
C THR A 560 22.27 43.55 5.36
N GLY A 561 21.01 43.53 5.78
CA GLY A 561 19.94 42.82 5.08
C GLY A 561 18.61 43.05 5.78
N GLN A 562 17.73 42.04 5.80
CA GLN A 562 16.45 42.12 6.51
C GLN A 562 16.31 41.02 7.56
N THR A 563 15.52 41.28 8.60
CA THR A 563 15.13 40.24 9.56
C THR A 563 14.28 39.18 8.87
N PHE A 564 14.16 38.01 9.50
CA PHE A 564 13.17 37.00 9.09
C PHE A 564 12.75 36.22 10.32
N TYR A 565 11.63 36.60 10.93
CA TYR A 565 11.12 35.95 12.13
C TYR A 565 9.60 36.12 12.29
N PHE A 566 9.01 35.25 13.09
CA PHE A 566 7.57 35.28 13.37
C PHE A 566 7.28 36.07 14.65
N LYS A 567 6.29 36.96 14.60
CA LYS A 567 5.60 37.49 15.78
C LYS A 567 4.26 36.79 15.92
N ILE A 568 4.01 36.21 17.09
CA ILE A 568 2.70 35.68 17.47
C ILE A 568 2.18 36.51 18.63
N ASN A 569 1.02 37.13 18.47
CA ASN A 569 0.42 38.01 19.47
C ASN A 569 1.42 39.09 19.97
N ASN A 570 2.11 39.76 19.04
CA ASN A 570 3.13 40.78 19.28
C ASN A 570 4.43 40.30 19.98
N VAL A 571 4.59 39.00 20.21
CA VAL A 571 5.81 38.43 20.81
C VAL A 571 6.67 37.76 19.73
N PRO A 572 7.98 38.09 19.60
CA PRO A 572 8.87 37.39 18.69
C PRO A 572 9.11 35.96 19.15
N ILE A 573 8.82 35.01 18.28
CA ILE A 573 8.96 33.58 18.57
C ILE A 573 10.25 33.07 17.96
N PHE A 574 11.16 32.57 18.80
CA PHE A 574 12.27 31.78 18.30
C PHE A 574 11.73 30.41 17.87
N VAL A 575 11.80 30.14 16.56
CA VAL A 575 11.28 28.90 15.98
C VAL A 575 12.23 27.74 16.27
N LYS A 576 11.68 26.64 16.77
CA LYS A 576 12.41 25.40 17.10
C LYS A 576 11.63 24.23 16.57
N GLY A 577 12.24 23.42 15.72
CA GLY A 577 11.51 22.34 15.09
C GLY A 577 12.27 21.56 14.07
N ALA A 578 11.51 20.92 13.21
CA ALA A 578 12.00 20.03 12.18
C ALA A 578 11.05 19.99 10.98
N ASN A 579 11.53 19.40 9.89
CA ASN A 579 10.77 19.17 8.68
C ASN A 579 10.01 17.84 8.75
N TRP A 580 8.71 17.89 8.50
CA TRP A 580 7.79 16.76 8.44
C TRP A 580 7.73 16.21 7.02
N ILE A 581 7.94 14.91 6.89
CA ILE A 581 7.78 14.16 5.64
C ILE A 581 6.63 13.14 5.78
N PRO A 582 6.11 12.56 4.69
CA PRO A 582 5.10 11.50 4.81
C PRO A 582 5.56 10.36 5.72
N THR A 583 4.67 9.89 6.59
CA THR A 583 5.00 8.86 7.59
C THR A 583 5.07 7.44 7.02
N ASP A 584 4.55 7.23 5.81
CA ASP A 584 4.56 5.95 5.09
C ASP A 584 4.53 6.23 3.57
N SER A 585 5.09 5.31 2.77
CA SER A 585 4.99 5.35 1.31
C SER A 585 3.55 5.10 0.86
N PHE A 586 2.78 4.36 1.66
CA PHE A 586 1.39 4.01 1.40
C PHE A 586 0.47 4.85 2.31
N PRO A 587 -0.20 5.90 1.79
CA PRO A 587 -1.02 6.79 2.62
C PRO A 587 -2.16 6.05 3.36
N THR A 588 -2.65 4.94 2.81
CA THR A 588 -3.69 4.10 3.42
C THR A 588 -3.22 3.30 4.64
N ARG A 589 -1.92 3.22 4.91
CA ARG A 589 -1.35 2.54 6.10
C ARG A 589 -1.14 3.47 7.29
N VAL A 590 -1.28 4.79 7.08
CA VAL A 590 -1.03 5.79 8.11
C VAL A 590 -2.10 5.71 9.18
N LYS A 591 -1.67 5.44 10.42
CA LYS A 591 -2.56 5.35 11.57
C LYS A 591 -2.68 6.71 12.28
N PRO A 592 -3.90 7.16 12.63
CA PRO A 592 -4.16 8.29 13.52
C PRO A 592 -3.28 8.34 14.78
N THR A 593 -3.03 7.18 15.38
CA THR A 593 -2.25 7.04 16.61
C THR A 593 -0.75 7.28 16.38
N ALA A 594 -0.22 6.89 15.21
CA ALA A 594 1.18 7.14 14.85
C ALA A 594 1.43 8.65 14.64
N VAL A 595 0.53 9.34 13.94
CA VAL A 595 0.60 10.79 13.75
C VAL A 595 0.55 11.53 15.10
N ARG A 596 -0.38 11.12 15.99
CA ARG A 596 -0.46 11.69 17.35
C ARG A 596 0.83 11.48 18.14
N HIS A 597 1.39 10.27 18.11
CA HIS A 597 2.66 9.95 18.79
C HIS A 597 3.82 10.83 18.29
N LEU A 598 3.91 11.07 16.98
CA LEU A 598 4.93 11.95 16.40
C LEU A 598 4.76 13.41 16.85
N LEU A 599 3.53 13.95 16.82
CA LEU A 599 3.25 15.32 17.26
C LEU A 599 3.45 15.51 18.78
N GLU A 600 3.11 14.50 19.58
CA GLU A 600 3.41 14.50 21.01
C GLU A 600 4.93 14.44 21.27
N SER A 601 5.67 13.76 20.40
CA SER A 601 7.14 13.75 20.45
C SER A 601 7.72 15.13 20.15
N VAL A 602 7.22 15.82 19.12
CA VAL A 602 7.56 17.22 18.79
C VAL A 602 7.34 18.13 20.01
N ARG A 603 6.15 18.08 20.62
CA ARG A 603 5.83 18.85 21.83
C ARG A 603 6.77 18.53 22.98
N THR A 604 7.04 17.25 23.22
CA THR A 604 7.89 16.77 24.32
C THR A 604 9.35 17.19 24.14
N ALA A 605 9.80 17.33 22.89
CA ALA A 605 11.12 17.81 22.52
C ALA A 605 11.25 19.35 22.51
N ASN A 606 10.29 20.09 23.09
CA ASN A 606 10.28 21.55 23.15
C ASN A 606 10.28 22.25 21.78
N MET A 607 9.88 21.53 20.72
CA MET A 607 9.68 22.11 19.41
C MET A 607 8.34 22.83 19.36
N ASN A 608 8.29 23.97 18.67
CA ASN A 608 7.11 24.80 18.52
C ASN A 608 6.66 24.98 17.08
N MET A 609 7.40 24.47 16.09
CA MET A 609 6.99 24.51 14.69
C MET A 609 7.39 23.23 13.96
N ILE A 610 6.58 22.83 12.98
CA ILE A 610 6.94 21.83 11.97
C ILE A 610 6.71 22.39 10.57
N ARG A 611 7.60 22.06 9.64
CA ARG A 611 7.46 22.40 8.22
C ARG A 611 6.98 21.18 7.45
N VAL A 612 5.77 21.23 6.92
CA VAL A 612 5.22 20.18 6.04
C VAL A 612 5.85 20.37 4.66
N TRP A 613 6.84 19.53 4.37
CA TRP A 613 7.72 19.67 3.21
C TRP A 613 7.01 19.41 1.87
N GLY A 614 7.30 20.23 0.87
CA GLY A 614 6.59 20.31 -0.41
C GLY A 614 6.77 19.12 -1.36
N GLY A 615 7.66 18.17 -1.12
CA GLY A 615 7.69 16.95 -1.94
C GLY A 615 6.86 15.80 -1.37
N GLY A 616 6.19 16.03 -0.23
CA GLY A 616 5.36 15.06 0.47
C GLY A 616 3.89 15.12 0.06
N ARG A 617 3.00 15.20 1.06
CA ARG A 617 1.54 15.29 0.89
C ARG A 617 0.98 16.39 1.79
N TYR A 618 -0.14 16.99 1.39
CA TYR A 618 -0.97 17.74 2.33
C TYR A 618 -1.51 16.77 3.37
N GLU A 619 -1.22 17.03 4.65
CA GLU A 619 -1.58 16.11 5.73
C GLU A 619 -3.10 16.00 5.97
N SER A 620 -3.48 15.02 6.79
CA SER A 620 -4.86 14.80 7.20
C SER A 620 -5.42 15.94 8.07
N ASP A 621 -6.74 16.13 8.09
CA ASP A 621 -7.41 17.10 8.98
C ASP A 621 -7.08 16.84 10.46
N GLN A 622 -6.89 15.58 10.84
CA GLN A 622 -6.48 15.20 12.19
C GLN A 622 -5.10 15.75 12.56
N PHE A 623 -4.13 15.74 11.63
CA PHE A 623 -2.79 16.27 11.88
C PHE A 623 -2.84 17.75 12.29
N TYR A 624 -3.54 18.59 11.52
CA TYR A 624 -3.63 20.03 11.83
C TYR A 624 -4.45 20.29 13.09
N SER A 625 -5.53 19.53 13.32
CA SER A 625 -6.31 19.60 14.56
C SER A 625 -5.48 19.27 15.81
N GLU A 626 -4.60 18.27 15.72
CA GLU A 626 -3.66 17.95 16.79
C GLU A 626 -2.57 19.02 16.95
N CYS A 627 -2.10 19.65 15.85
CA CYS A 627 -1.19 20.79 15.93
C CYS A 627 -1.84 21.99 16.65
N ASP A 628 -3.10 22.31 16.33
CA ASP A 628 -3.90 23.34 17.02
C ASP A 628 -4.00 23.04 18.52
N ARG A 629 -4.34 21.79 18.88
CA ARG A 629 -4.48 21.35 20.28
C ARG A 629 -3.16 21.39 21.05
N LEU A 630 -2.05 21.03 20.40
CA LEU A 630 -0.74 20.92 21.03
C LEU A 630 0.03 22.26 21.06
N GLY A 631 -0.43 23.28 20.32
CA GLY A 631 0.29 24.55 20.21
C GLY A 631 1.49 24.47 19.27
N ILE A 632 1.43 23.64 18.23
CA ILE A 632 2.52 23.46 17.26
C ILE A 632 2.21 24.33 16.03
N LEU A 633 3.10 25.26 15.71
CA LEU A 633 3.02 26.07 14.49
C LEU A 633 3.29 25.19 13.26
N VAL A 634 2.65 25.50 12.14
CA VAL A 634 2.84 24.78 10.88
C VAL A 634 3.29 25.75 9.79
N TRP A 635 4.46 25.47 9.19
CA TRP A 635 4.84 25.99 7.89
C TRP A 635 4.32 25.02 6.84
N GLN A 636 3.28 25.42 6.11
CA GLN A 636 2.63 24.57 5.12
C GLN A 636 3.13 24.91 3.72
N GLU A 637 3.94 24.03 3.12
CA GLU A 637 4.29 24.17 1.71
C GLU A 637 3.19 23.60 0.80
N LEU A 638 3.11 24.10 -0.43
CA LEU A 638 2.41 23.42 -1.50
C LEU A 638 3.26 22.26 -2.01
N MET A 639 2.61 21.27 -2.62
CA MET A 639 3.27 20.00 -2.98
C MET A 639 4.11 20.10 -4.26
N PHE A 640 5.12 20.98 -4.25
CA PHE A 640 6.11 21.20 -5.29
C PHE A 640 7.52 21.19 -4.65
N ALA A 641 8.47 20.44 -5.22
CA ALA A 641 9.80 20.31 -4.64
C ALA A 641 10.90 19.96 -5.64
N CYS A 642 12.06 20.61 -5.46
CA CYS A 642 13.34 20.37 -6.13
C CYS A 642 13.20 20.13 -7.64
N GLY A 643 12.43 20.95 -8.34
CA GLY A 643 12.23 20.78 -9.78
C GLY A 643 11.53 21.95 -10.43
N MET A 644 11.63 22.02 -11.75
CA MET A 644 10.83 22.92 -12.55
C MET A 644 9.50 22.26 -12.88
N TYR A 645 8.47 23.07 -13.16
CA TYR A 645 7.12 22.60 -13.43
C TYR A 645 6.59 23.21 -14.72
N PRO A 646 5.70 22.49 -15.46
CA PRO A 646 5.12 23.00 -16.70
C PRO A 646 4.30 24.28 -16.48
N ARG A 647 4.14 25.07 -17.55
CA ARG A 647 3.36 26.31 -17.55
C ARG A 647 2.28 26.38 -18.62
N ASP A 648 1.95 25.26 -19.25
CA ASP A 648 0.80 25.18 -20.15
C ASP A 648 -0.51 25.32 -19.36
N SER A 649 -1.58 25.70 -20.05
CA SER A 649 -2.87 25.95 -19.41
C SER A 649 -3.43 24.72 -18.69
N ALA A 650 -3.21 23.51 -19.21
CA ALA A 650 -3.75 22.30 -18.59
C ALA A 650 -3.09 22.03 -17.23
N PHE A 651 -1.76 22.19 -17.14
CA PHE A 651 -1.05 22.09 -15.87
C PHE A 651 -1.43 23.21 -14.89
N LEU A 652 -1.46 24.46 -15.35
CA LEU A 652 -1.80 25.61 -14.50
C LEU A 652 -3.23 25.54 -13.94
N ASP A 653 -4.21 25.14 -14.76
CA ASP A 653 -5.60 24.95 -14.32
C ASP A 653 -5.71 23.80 -13.31
N ASN A 654 -4.96 22.72 -13.52
CA ASN A 654 -4.92 21.60 -12.59
C ASN A 654 -4.32 22.00 -11.23
N ALA A 655 -3.19 22.72 -11.25
CA ALA A 655 -2.54 23.26 -10.05
C ALA A 655 -3.44 24.27 -9.31
N MET A 656 -4.13 25.17 -10.03
CA MET A 656 -5.04 26.13 -9.41
C MET A 656 -6.19 25.45 -8.68
N ARG A 657 -6.78 24.40 -9.29
CA ARG A 657 -7.86 23.63 -8.65
C ARG A 657 -7.40 22.92 -7.38
N GLU A 658 -6.16 22.40 -7.38
CA GLU A 658 -5.54 21.83 -6.18
C GLU A 658 -5.34 22.88 -5.09
N VAL A 659 -4.71 24.02 -5.42
CA VAL A 659 -4.42 25.08 -4.46
C VAL A 659 -5.71 25.64 -3.87
N THR A 660 -6.71 25.93 -4.70
CA THR A 660 -8.01 26.42 -4.23
C THR A 660 -8.65 25.43 -3.25
N PHE A 661 -8.66 24.13 -3.59
CA PHE A 661 -9.21 23.10 -2.72
C PHE A 661 -8.47 23.00 -1.39
N GLN A 662 -7.13 22.94 -1.41
CA GLN A 662 -6.33 22.75 -0.19
C GLN A 662 -6.37 23.97 0.72
N ILE A 663 -6.32 25.19 0.18
CA ILE A 663 -6.40 26.41 0.98
C ILE A 663 -7.78 26.54 1.62
N ALA A 664 -8.87 26.25 0.89
CA ALA A 664 -10.22 26.22 1.46
C ALA A 664 -10.31 25.23 2.63
N ARG A 665 -9.79 24.00 2.46
CA ARG A 665 -9.76 22.95 3.50
C ARG A 665 -8.95 23.36 4.73
N LEU A 666 -7.78 23.96 4.52
CA LEU A 666 -6.75 24.07 5.56
C LEU A 666 -6.74 25.42 6.30
N ARG A 667 -7.22 26.52 5.69
CA ARG A 667 -7.18 27.87 6.31
C ARG A 667 -7.93 27.99 7.64
N LYS A 668 -8.84 27.04 7.94
CA LYS A 668 -9.57 26.95 9.21
C LYS A 668 -8.68 26.58 10.41
N TYR A 669 -7.49 26.01 10.17
CA TYR A 669 -6.59 25.57 11.24
C TYR A 669 -5.70 26.70 11.76
N THR A 670 -5.67 26.83 13.08
CA THR A 670 -4.98 27.91 13.80
C THR A 670 -3.47 27.73 13.72
N SER A 671 -2.97 26.51 13.71
CA SER A 671 -1.54 26.15 13.72
C SER A 671 -0.79 26.66 12.49
N ILE A 672 -1.42 26.70 11.31
CA ILE A 672 -0.76 27.16 10.08
C ILE A 672 -0.42 28.64 10.20
N VAL A 673 0.85 29.00 10.12
CA VAL A 673 1.32 30.39 10.27
C VAL A 673 1.93 30.98 9.02
N ILE A 674 2.20 30.16 8.01
CA ILE A 674 2.80 30.57 6.75
C ILE A 674 2.43 29.57 5.64
N TRP A 675 2.17 30.11 4.45
CA TRP A 675 2.02 29.35 3.21
C TRP A 675 3.32 29.42 2.41
N GLY A 676 3.92 28.28 2.08
CA GLY A 676 5.11 28.17 1.25
C GLY A 676 4.77 27.70 -0.17
N GLY A 677 5.31 28.34 -1.19
CA GLY A 677 5.02 28.00 -2.59
C GLY A 677 5.62 26.67 -3.04
N ASN A 678 6.84 26.35 -2.61
CA ASN A 678 7.55 25.12 -2.95
C ASN A 678 8.81 24.93 -2.10
N ASN A 679 9.40 23.75 -2.17
CA ASN A 679 10.74 23.46 -1.67
C ASN A 679 11.82 23.62 -2.76
N GLU A 680 12.79 24.49 -2.52
CA GLU A 680 14.06 24.66 -3.25
C GLU A 680 13.98 24.93 -4.76
N ASN A 681 12.83 25.20 -5.35
CA ASN A 681 12.77 25.32 -6.82
C ASN A 681 13.63 26.47 -7.36
N GLU A 682 13.74 27.61 -6.66
CA GLU A 682 14.67 28.68 -7.07
C GLU A 682 16.14 28.24 -6.92
N ASN A 683 16.50 27.61 -5.80
CA ASN A 683 17.84 27.09 -5.54
C ASN A 683 18.26 26.05 -6.61
N MET A 684 17.32 25.20 -7.05
CA MET A 684 17.57 24.20 -8.08
C MET A 684 17.95 24.79 -9.44
N MET A 685 17.55 26.03 -9.74
CA MET A 685 17.93 26.66 -11.02
C MET A 685 19.45 26.77 -11.13
N GLU A 686 20.14 27.15 -10.06
CA GLU A 686 21.60 27.24 -10.06
C GLU A 686 22.24 25.83 -10.08
N GLN A 687 21.67 24.87 -9.36
CA GLN A 687 22.17 23.48 -9.39
C GLN A 687 22.07 22.85 -10.78
N PHE A 688 21.00 23.13 -11.53
CA PHE A 688 20.84 22.65 -12.89
C PHE A 688 21.79 23.34 -13.89
N VAL A 689 22.25 24.57 -13.59
CA VAL A 689 23.32 25.22 -14.35
C VAL A 689 24.67 24.52 -14.09
N ASP A 690 24.99 24.24 -12.83
CA ASP A 690 26.31 23.72 -12.41
C ASP A 690 26.50 22.22 -12.67
N ALA A 691 25.44 21.43 -12.48
CA ALA A 691 25.44 19.99 -12.62
C ALA A 691 24.29 19.56 -13.56
N PRO A 692 24.50 19.66 -14.89
CA PRO A 692 23.42 19.42 -15.84
C PRO A 692 22.95 17.96 -15.82
N ILE A 693 21.81 17.69 -15.18
CA ILE A 693 21.05 16.42 -15.24
C ILE A 693 20.19 16.41 -16.53
N PHE A 694 20.82 16.70 -17.67
CA PHE A 694 20.14 16.86 -18.95
C PHE A 694 20.50 15.74 -19.91
N PRO A 695 19.57 15.35 -20.80
CA PRO A 695 19.90 14.50 -21.93
C PRO A 695 21.08 15.09 -22.74
N PRO A 696 21.95 14.25 -23.33
CA PRO A 696 23.07 14.74 -24.13
C PRO A 696 22.62 15.73 -25.21
N GLY A 697 23.23 16.92 -25.24
CA GLY A 697 22.91 17.97 -26.21
C GLY A 697 21.80 18.94 -25.80
N VAL A 698 21.19 18.77 -24.61
CA VAL A 698 20.23 19.72 -24.04
C VAL A 698 20.95 20.61 -23.01
N ALA A 699 20.82 21.92 -23.16
CA ALA A 699 21.32 22.90 -22.18
C ALA A 699 20.17 23.43 -21.34
N PHE A 700 20.43 23.64 -20.05
CA PHE A 700 19.46 24.31 -19.17
C PHE A 700 19.27 25.77 -19.60
N ASN A 701 18.02 26.20 -19.70
CA ASN A 701 17.67 27.60 -19.97
C ASN A 701 17.05 28.22 -18.73
N ARG A 702 17.86 29.01 -18.02
CA ARG A 702 17.47 29.69 -16.78
C ARG A 702 16.33 30.69 -17.01
N ASP A 703 16.30 31.40 -18.13
CA ASP A 703 15.26 32.40 -18.40
C ASP A 703 13.88 31.75 -18.56
N ILE A 704 13.82 30.57 -19.19
CA ILE A 704 12.59 29.77 -19.27
C ILE A 704 12.18 29.30 -17.87
N ALA A 705 13.12 28.79 -17.07
CA ALA A 705 12.83 28.34 -15.70
C ALA A 705 12.28 29.49 -14.82
N VAL A 706 12.87 30.69 -14.92
CA VAL A 706 12.37 31.88 -14.22
C VAL A 706 10.98 32.27 -14.70
N ALA A 707 10.70 32.22 -16.01
CA ALA A 707 9.37 32.50 -16.55
C ALA A 707 8.33 31.49 -16.06
N ASP A 708 8.66 30.20 -16.07
CA ASP A 708 7.78 29.13 -15.60
C ASP A 708 7.49 29.26 -14.10
N PHE A 709 8.53 29.50 -13.29
CA PHE A 709 8.40 29.75 -11.84
C PHE A 709 7.55 30.98 -11.56
N THR A 710 7.82 32.10 -12.23
CA THR A 710 7.08 33.36 -12.03
C THR A 710 5.61 33.14 -12.37
N LYS A 711 5.34 32.45 -13.49
CA LYS A 711 3.96 32.22 -13.93
C LYS A 711 3.17 31.38 -12.94
N LEU A 712 3.79 30.34 -12.37
CA LEU A 712 3.13 29.42 -11.44
C LEU A 712 3.02 30.00 -10.02
N PHE A 713 4.14 30.42 -9.42
CA PHE A 713 4.17 30.77 -8.00
C PHE A 713 3.83 32.24 -7.72
N VAL A 714 4.17 33.16 -8.62
CA VAL A 714 3.98 34.60 -8.42
C VAL A 714 2.68 35.08 -9.07
N ASP A 715 2.46 34.80 -10.36
CA ASP A 715 1.31 35.35 -11.09
C ASP A 715 0.00 34.60 -10.81
N LEU A 716 0.08 33.33 -10.40
CA LEU A 716 -1.07 32.43 -10.25
C LEU A 716 -1.34 32.08 -8.78
N ILE A 717 -0.40 31.43 -8.11
CA ILE A 717 -0.60 30.90 -6.75
C ILE A 717 -0.66 32.00 -5.70
N GLN A 718 0.29 32.93 -5.68
CA GLN A 718 0.34 33.99 -4.67
C GLN A 718 -0.96 34.82 -4.58
N PRO A 719 -1.51 35.37 -5.69
CA PRO A 719 -2.74 36.16 -5.60
C PRO A 719 -3.95 35.29 -5.22
N ALA A 720 -3.99 34.02 -5.64
CA ALA A 720 -5.05 33.09 -5.25
C ALA A 720 -5.06 32.86 -3.72
N ILE A 721 -3.90 32.56 -3.12
CA ILE A 721 -3.78 32.36 -1.67
C ILE A 721 -4.15 33.63 -0.91
N VAL A 722 -3.59 34.79 -1.27
CA VAL A 722 -3.86 36.05 -0.55
C VAL A 722 -5.33 36.45 -0.63
N SER A 723 -6.02 36.16 -1.74
CA SER A 723 -7.46 36.41 -1.88
C SER A 723 -8.30 35.52 -0.96
N MET A 724 -7.87 34.27 -0.73
CA MET A 724 -8.61 33.28 0.07
C MET A 724 -8.26 33.34 1.56
N ASP A 725 -7.03 33.71 1.90
CA ASP A 725 -6.53 33.81 3.26
C ASP A 725 -5.54 34.98 3.42
N PRO A 726 -6.06 36.21 3.61
CA PRO A 726 -5.22 37.40 3.82
C PRO A 726 -4.60 37.45 5.23
N THR A 727 -4.91 36.50 6.11
CA THR A 727 -4.51 36.55 7.53
C THR A 727 -3.12 35.96 7.79
N ARG A 728 -2.52 35.32 6.78
CA ARG A 728 -1.23 34.63 6.89
C ARG A 728 -0.26 35.09 5.79
N PRO A 729 1.04 35.16 6.08
CA PRO A 729 2.06 35.46 5.07
C PRO A 729 2.20 34.32 4.05
N PHE A 730 2.60 34.68 2.83
CA PHE A 730 3.02 33.77 1.78
C PHE A 730 4.51 33.99 1.49
N VAL A 731 5.25 32.90 1.31
CA VAL A 731 6.62 32.90 0.81
C VAL A 731 6.68 31.99 -0.42
N ASP A 732 7.34 32.44 -1.47
CA ASP A 732 7.30 31.81 -2.80
C ASP A 732 8.11 30.52 -2.93
N THR A 733 9.17 30.36 -2.15
CA THR A 733 10.05 29.17 -2.13
C THR A 733 10.74 29.07 -0.76
N SER A 734 11.34 27.94 -0.43
CA SER A 734 12.20 27.78 0.75
C SER A 734 13.42 26.97 0.32
N PRO A 735 14.65 27.52 0.37
CA PRO A 735 15.00 28.81 0.96
C PRO A 735 14.61 30.00 0.07
N SER A 736 14.10 31.08 0.64
CA SER A 736 13.77 32.33 -0.05
C SER A 736 14.55 33.50 0.51
N ASN A 737 14.81 34.49 -0.34
CA ASN A 737 15.37 35.79 0.04
C ASN A 737 14.29 36.79 0.53
N GLY A 738 13.06 36.34 0.73
CA GLY A 738 11.94 37.20 1.11
C GLY A 738 11.44 38.07 -0.05
N VAL A 739 10.89 39.24 0.29
CA VAL A 739 10.24 40.14 -0.69
C VAL A 739 10.84 41.55 -0.67
N TYR A 740 10.68 42.28 -1.77
CA TYR A 740 10.88 43.74 -1.81
C TYR A 740 9.64 44.50 -1.33
N SER A 741 8.45 43.96 -1.64
CA SER A 741 7.16 44.53 -1.29
C SER A 741 6.13 43.42 -1.20
N VAL A 742 5.20 43.53 -0.24
CA VAL A 742 4.06 42.62 -0.09
C VAL A 742 2.85 43.09 -0.92
N ASP A 743 2.70 44.41 -1.09
CA ASP A 743 1.61 45.03 -1.86
C ASP A 743 2.11 46.26 -2.65
N PRO A 744 2.26 46.18 -3.99
CA PRO A 744 2.11 44.97 -4.78
C PRO A 744 3.17 43.92 -4.40
N TYR A 745 2.86 42.64 -4.60
CA TYR A 745 3.79 41.56 -4.30
C TYR A 745 4.97 41.59 -5.28
N VAL A 746 6.19 41.79 -4.75
CA VAL A 746 7.42 41.82 -5.52
C VAL A 746 8.44 40.90 -4.88
N LYS A 747 8.65 39.74 -5.49
CA LYS A 747 9.67 38.75 -5.09
C LYS A 747 11.07 39.35 -5.13
N ARG A 748 11.91 38.98 -4.16
CA ARG A 748 13.37 39.19 -4.23
C ARG A 748 14.04 37.98 -4.89
N TRP A 749 14.68 38.20 -6.03
CA TRP A 749 15.53 37.22 -6.71
C TRP A 749 16.98 37.34 -6.25
N GLY A 750 17.69 36.21 -6.19
CA GLY A 750 19.12 36.16 -5.90
C GLY A 750 19.55 34.78 -5.45
N PRO A 751 20.84 34.58 -5.12
CA PRO A 751 21.30 33.33 -4.53
C PRO A 751 20.55 33.08 -3.21
N THR A 752 19.80 31.98 -3.13
CA THR A 752 18.83 31.74 -2.04
C THR A 752 19.45 31.30 -0.73
N ASN A 753 20.73 30.90 -0.71
CA ASN A 753 21.44 30.46 0.48
C ASN A 753 22.34 31.55 1.08
N GLU A 754 22.10 32.82 0.75
CA GLU A 754 22.78 33.95 1.37
C GLU A 754 22.24 34.22 2.78
N ILE A 755 23.09 34.77 3.65
CA ILE A 755 22.76 34.96 5.08
C ILE A 755 22.03 36.28 5.37
N ALA A 756 21.94 37.17 4.39
CA ALA A 756 21.48 38.55 4.60
C ALA A 756 19.96 38.66 4.74
N PHE A 757 19.21 37.82 4.03
CA PHE A 757 17.75 37.88 3.92
C PHE A 757 17.15 36.50 4.16
N GLY A 758 15.86 36.46 4.51
CA GLY A 758 15.06 35.25 4.37
C GLY A 758 15.51 34.04 5.18
N ASP A 759 15.32 32.85 4.62
CA ASP A 759 15.67 31.55 5.21
C ASP A 759 16.73 30.82 4.38
N VAL A 760 17.49 29.92 5.01
CA VAL A 760 18.62 29.20 4.40
C VAL A 760 18.51 27.70 4.61
N HIS A 761 18.88 26.94 3.58
CA HIS A 761 19.13 25.49 3.65
C HIS A 761 20.64 25.23 3.71
N PHE A 762 21.12 24.61 4.79
CA PHE A 762 22.56 24.41 5.00
C PHE A 762 22.96 22.94 5.11
N TYR A 763 23.73 22.47 4.13
CA TYR A 763 24.30 21.13 4.10
C TYR A 763 25.80 21.19 3.77
N ASP A 764 26.65 20.81 4.73
CA ASP A 764 28.09 20.65 4.52
C ASP A 764 28.58 19.39 5.27
N TYR A 765 28.90 18.37 4.49
CA TYR A 765 29.35 17.07 4.98
C TYR A 765 30.88 16.94 5.03
N LYS A 766 31.61 17.92 4.48
CA LYS A 766 33.07 17.91 4.37
C LYS A 766 33.72 18.54 5.59
N SER A 767 33.24 19.71 6.00
CA SER A 767 33.75 20.44 7.16
C SER A 767 33.48 19.69 8.47
N ASP A 768 34.15 20.09 9.55
CA ASP A 768 33.92 19.46 10.85
C ASP A 768 32.59 19.87 11.45
N CYS A 769 31.61 18.96 11.55
CA CYS A 769 30.29 19.30 12.08
C CYS A 769 30.28 19.75 13.57
N GLN A 770 31.38 19.60 14.31
CA GLN A 770 31.47 20.16 15.67
C GLN A 770 32.35 21.42 15.73
N ASP A 771 32.87 21.89 14.59
CA ASP A 771 33.42 23.23 14.49
C ASP A 771 32.28 24.21 14.20
N TYR A 772 31.89 24.97 15.22
CA TYR A 772 30.77 25.89 15.11
C TYR A 772 30.92 26.95 14.02
N ARG A 773 32.15 27.22 13.54
CA ARG A 773 32.45 28.28 12.59
C ARG A 773 31.95 27.98 11.18
N MET A 774 31.68 26.71 10.88
CA MET A 774 31.13 26.32 9.58
C MET A 774 29.66 26.75 9.42
N TYR A 775 28.94 26.93 10.52
CA TYR A 775 27.52 27.23 10.47
C TYR A 775 27.27 28.70 10.09
N PRO A 776 26.46 28.97 9.05
CA PRO A 776 26.20 30.32 8.59
C PRO A 776 25.40 31.10 9.64
N ARG A 777 25.72 32.38 9.80
CA ARG A 777 24.98 33.32 10.66
C ARG A 777 23.77 33.90 9.91
N ALA A 778 22.88 33.03 9.45
CA ALA A 778 21.67 33.39 8.70
C ALA A 778 20.52 33.83 9.64
N ARG A 779 19.49 34.46 9.07
CA ARG A 779 18.31 34.94 9.79
C ARG A 779 17.41 33.80 10.26
N PHE A 780 17.29 32.77 9.43
CA PHE A 780 16.45 31.61 9.70
C PHE A 780 17.02 30.39 8.99
N ILE A 781 17.06 29.25 9.68
CA ILE A 781 17.49 27.98 9.11
C ILE A 781 16.26 27.10 8.99
N SER A 782 15.74 26.97 7.77
CA SER A 782 14.55 26.17 7.45
C SER A 782 14.90 24.71 7.14
N GLU A 783 16.16 24.44 6.76
CA GLU A 783 16.73 23.11 6.67
C GLU A 783 18.22 23.06 7.00
N PHE A 784 18.63 21.98 7.66
CA PHE A 784 20.02 21.54 7.75
C PHE A 784 20.03 20.11 8.28
N GLY A 785 21.08 19.33 7.99
CA GLY A 785 21.20 18.05 8.66
C GLY A 785 22.44 17.22 8.38
N PHE A 786 22.57 16.15 9.17
CA PHE A 786 23.53 15.07 8.99
C PHE A 786 22.81 13.71 9.06
N GLN A 787 23.23 12.74 8.25
CA GLN A 787 22.61 11.40 8.24
C GLN A 787 23.05 10.53 9.43
N SER A 788 22.17 9.58 9.79
CA SER A 788 22.50 8.40 10.60
C SER A 788 21.76 7.16 10.09
N TRP A 789 22.20 5.98 10.53
CA TRP A 789 21.37 4.78 10.43
C TRP A 789 20.32 4.74 11.56
N PRO A 790 19.17 4.05 11.35
CA PRO A 790 18.26 3.73 12.43
C PRO A 790 18.83 2.59 13.28
N SER A 791 18.17 2.32 14.41
CA SER A 791 18.57 1.31 15.38
C SER A 791 18.63 -0.09 14.76
N ALA A 792 19.43 -0.95 15.39
CA ALA A 792 19.47 -2.37 15.02
C ALA A 792 18.10 -3.05 15.13
N ALA A 793 17.27 -2.62 16.10
CA ALA A 793 15.90 -3.10 16.24
C ALA A 793 15.06 -2.78 15.00
N SER A 794 15.13 -1.55 14.47
CA SER A 794 14.40 -1.15 13.25
C SER A 794 14.86 -1.91 12.01
N LEU A 795 16.16 -2.14 11.85
CA LEU A 795 16.65 -2.88 10.69
C LEU A 795 16.30 -4.38 10.74
N ARG A 796 16.20 -4.97 11.95
CA ARG A 796 15.79 -6.38 12.11
C ARG A 796 14.38 -6.64 11.62
N ASP A 797 13.48 -5.67 11.73
CA ASP A 797 12.08 -5.79 11.28
C ASP A 797 11.98 -6.00 9.75
N VAL A 798 12.98 -5.52 9.00
CA VAL A 798 13.00 -5.54 7.52
C VAL A 798 14.18 -6.30 6.91
N SER A 799 14.88 -7.11 7.71
CA SER A 799 16.02 -7.91 7.25
C SER A 799 15.85 -9.39 7.58
N SER A 800 16.67 -10.23 6.95
CA SER A 800 16.76 -11.66 7.26
C SER A 800 17.93 -11.94 8.19
N LYS A 801 17.90 -13.08 8.89
CA LYS A 801 19.06 -13.56 9.67
C LYS A 801 20.33 -13.64 8.84
N GLU A 802 20.23 -13.90 7.54
CA GLU A 802 21.39 -14.01 6.63
C GLU A 802 22.07 -12.66 6.40
N ASP A 803 21.31 -11.56 6.41
CA ASP A 803 21.88 -10.22 6.26
C ASP A 803 22.81 -9.89 7.44
N TRP A 804 22.60 -10.48 8.62
CA TRP A 804 23.42 -10.23 9.83
C TRP A 804 24.58 -11.21 10.01
N LYS A 805 24.67 -12.29 9.22
CA LYS A 805 25.70 -13.34 9.38
C LYS A 805 27.10 -12.90 9.00
N SER A 806 27.23 -11.94 8.08
CA SER A 806 28.51 -11.47 7.58
C SER A 806 28.48 -9.97 7.33
N PHE A 807 29.64 -9.32 7.40
CA PHE A 807 29.76 -7.90 7.07
C PHE A 807 29.34 -7.63 5.62
N GLN A 808 29.72 -8.51 4.69
CA GLN A 808 29.42 -8.34 3.27
C GLN A 808 27.91 -8.38 3.00
N SER A 809 27.21 -9.34 3.59
CA SER A 809 25.75 -9.47 3.47
C SER A 809 25.04 -8.24 4.06
N PHE A 810 25.46 -7.82 5.25
CA PHE A 810 24.87 -6.66 5.91
C PHE A 810 25.13 -5.37 5.13
N TRP A 811 26.36 -5.22 4.63
CA TRP A 811 26.75 -4.07 3.82
C TRP A 811 25.98 -3.99 2.51
N GLN A 812 25.72 -5.12 1.84
CA GLN A 812 24.87 -5.15 0.64
C GLN A 812 23.45 -4.65 0.95
N PHE A 813 22.90 -5.06 2.10
CA PHE A 813 21.61 -4.60 2.58
C PHE A 813 21.61 -3.09 2.90
N LEU A 814 22.63 -2.58 3.62
CA LEU A 814 22.77 -1.15 3.90
C LEU A 814 22.96 -0.33 2.62
N LYS A 815 23.85 -0.75 1.73
CA LYS A 815 24.11 -0.03 0.46
C LYS A 815 22.86 0.13 -0.39
N TYR A 816 21.94 -0.83 -0.35
CA TYR A 816 20.67 -0.73 -1.04
C TYR A 816 19.71 0.29 -0.40
N ARG A 817 19.77 0.44 0.93
CA ARG A 817 18.92 1.36 1.68
C ARG A 817 19.48 2.77 1.81
N GLU A 818 20.77 2.94 1.57
CA GLU A 818 21.38 4.26 1.43
C GLU A 818 20.91 4.89 0.13
N ARG A 819 20.20 6.02 0.25
CA ARG A 819 19.61 6.72 -0.89
C ARG A 819 20.34 8.02 -1.21
N HIS A 820 21.16 8.52 -0.29
CA HIS A 820 21.97 9.71 -0.53
C HIS A 820 23.29 9.35 -1.20
N GLU A 821 23.61 10.09 -2.25
CA GLU A 821 24.88 9.93 -2.95
C GLU A 821 26.05 10.21 -1.99
N ASN A 822 26.99 9.27 -1.89
CA ASN A 822 28.12 9.32 -0.96
C ASN A 822 27.74 9.41 0.54
N GLY A 823 26.48 9.18 0.93
CA GLY A 823 26.02 9.34 2.33
C GLY A 823 26.81 8.49 3.32
N THR A 824 27.10 7.24 2.97
CA THR A 824 27.93 6.40 3.85
C THR A 824 29.38 6.89 3.98
N ALA A 825 29.99 7.36 2.89
CA ALA A 825 31.35 7.91 2.94
C ALA A 825 31.41 9.19 3.79
N GLN A 826 30.39 10.05 3.67
CA GLN A 826 30.24 11.28 4.46
C GLN A 826 30.05 10.97 5.95
N MET A 827 29.15 10.04 6.31
CA MET A 827 28.96 9.58 7.70
C MET A 827 30.27 9.07 8.30
N LEU A 828 31.00 8.23 7.55
CA LEU A 828 32.29 7.70 7.98
C LEU A 828 33.36 8.79 8.13
N ALA A 829 33.40 9.78 7.24
CA ALA A 829 34.33 10.90 7.32
C ALA A 829 34.12 11.69 8.62
N GLN A 830 32.86 12.01 8.96
CA GLN A 830 32.53 12.68 10.22
C GLN A 830 32.86 11.81 11.43
N LEU A 831 32.46 10.54 11.41
CA LEU A 831 32.69 9.61 12.52
C LEU A 831 34.19 9.43 12.83
N ASN A 832 35.03 9.30 11.80
CA ASN A 832 36.47 9.14 11.93
C ASN A 832 37.17 10.34 12.60
N ARG A 833 36.55 11.53 12.62
CA ARG A 833 37.13 12.72 13.27
C ARG A 833 37.27 12.50 14.78
N ARG A 834 36.29 11.85 15.42
CA ARG A 834 36.22 11.77 16.90
C ARG A 834 36.07 10.38 17.50
N PHE A 835 35.69 9.38 16.71
CA PHE A 835 35.42 8.03 17.21
C PHE A 835 36.41 7.00 16.68
N HIS A 836 36.62 5.91 17.44
CA HIS A 836 37.18 4.69 16.88
C HIS A 836 36.07 3.95 16.14
N VAL A 837 36.25 3.77 14.83
CA VAL A 837 35.26 3.08 14.00
C VAL A 837 35.42 1.57 14.15
N PRO A 838 34.35 0.79 14.42
CA PRO A 838 34.44 -0.63 14.77
C PRO A 838 34.78 -1.58 13.59
N PHE A 839 35.02 -1.02 12.40
CA PHE A 839 35.43 -1.72 11.19
C PHE A 839 36.60 -1.00 10.51
N PRO A 840 37.58 -1.71 9.94
CA PRO A 840 38.51 -1.12 9.00
C PRO A 840 37.79 -0.89 7.67
N PHE A 841 37.15 0.27 7.49
CA PHE A 841 36.68 0.74 6.18
C PHE A 841 37.88 1.20 5.33
N ARG A 842 38.86 0.33 5.09
CA ARG A 842 40.03 0.68 4.26
C ARG A 842 39.74 0.37 2.82
N HIS A 843 39.43 1.43 2.07
CA HIS A 843 39.28 1.50 0.62
C HIS A 843 38.11 0.67 0.11
N GLU A 844 37.20 1.29 -0.64
CA GLU A 844 36.02 0.67 -1.28
C GLU A 844 36.35 -0.54 -2.20
N LYS A 845 37.63 -0.93 -2.30
CA LYS A 845 38.18 -2.09 -3.00
C LYS A 845 37.89 -3.47 -2.38
N TRP A 846 37.26 -3.56 -1.20
CA TRP A 846 36.82 -4.86 -0.65
C TRP A 846 35.65 -5.49 -1.43
N LEU A 847 35.13 -4.82 -2.46
CA LEU A 847 34.08 -5.31 -3.37
C LEU A 847 34.61 -6.19 -4.53
N GLY A 848 35.91 -6.52 -4.58
CA GLY A 848 36.45 -7.53 -5.50
C GLY A 848 36.47 -8.91 -4.84
N GLU A 849 35.91 -9.93 -5.51
CA GLU A 849 36.02 -11.34 -5.11
C GLU A 849 37.51 -11.72 -4.93
N GLY A 850 37.97 -11.93 -3.70
CA GLY A 850 39.35 -12.42 -3.52
C GLY A 850 40.04 -12.36 -2.17
N SER A 851 39.47 -11.81 -1.09
CA SER A 851 40.16 -11.83 0.22
C SER A 851 39.28 -12.30 1.37
N ALA A 852 38.85 -13.56 1.29
CA ALA A 852 38.20 -14.28 2.40
C ALA A 852 39.19 -14.81 3.46
N ASN A 853 40.49 -14.57 3.31
CA ASN A 853 41.53 -15.26 4.10
C ASN A 853 42.31 -14.37 5.08
N GLN A 854 41.71 -13.31 5.62
CA GLN A 854 42.24 -12.66 6.83
C GLN A 854 41.28 -12.88 8.00
N SER A 855 41.40 -14.11 8.54
CA SER A 855 41.13 -14.52 9.92
C SER A 855 40.06 -13.76 10.70
N ALA A 856 38.87 -14.35 10.72
CA ALA A 856 37.81 -14.12 11.71
C ALA A 856 38.26 -14.40 13.17
N GLU A 857 39.49 -14.91 13.39
CA GLU A 857 40.06 -15.22 14.70
C GLU A 857 40.94 -14.12 15.32
N VAL A 858 41.20 -12.99 14.64
CA VAL A 858 42.18 -12.00 15.16
C VAL A 858 41.56 -10.85 15.96
N LEU A 859 40.22 -10.70 16.02
CA LEU A 859 39.58 -9.60 16.74
C LEU A 859 38.24 -10.03 17.38
N GLY A 860 38.26 -10.42 18.66
CA GLY A 860 37.20 -11.12 19.44
C GLY A 860 35.79 -10.50 19.60
N PHE A 861 35.20 -9.94 18.53
CA PHE A 861 33.80 -9.50 18.47
C PHE A 861 33.01 -10.39 17.50
N SER A 862 31.75 -10.72 17.84
CA SER A 862 30.80 -11.18 16.82
C SER A 862 30.53 -10.04 15.85
N ILE A 863 30.32 -10.38 14.57
CA ILE A 863 30.03 -9.41 13.52
C ILE A 863 28.81 -8.53 13.87
N GLU A 864 27.78 -9.13 14.46
CA GLU A 864 26.55 -8.46 14.89
C GLU A 864 26.83 -7.32 15.87
N LYS A 865 27.68 -7.52 16.89
CA LYS A 865 28.00 -6.48 17.86
C LYS A 865 28.77 -5.30 17.26
N ARG A 866 29.62 -5.56 16.25
CA ARG A 866 30.31 -4.48 15.52
C ARG A 866 29.34 -3.66 14.69
N ILE A 867 28.38 -4.34 14.06
CA ILE A 867 27.30 -3.69 13.32
C ILE A 867 26.49 -2.80 14.26
N GLU A 868 26.04 -3.32 15.40
CA GLU A 868 25.30 -2.55 16.40
C GLU A 868 26.09 -1.33 16.89
N SER A 869 27.39 -1.50 17.15
CA SER A 869 28.28 -0.41 17.55
C SER A 869 28.39 0.66 16.45
N TYR A 870 28.46 0.27 15.18
CA TYR A 870 28.46 1.21 14.06
C TYR A 870 27.15 1.99 13.97
N LEU A 871 26.00 1.30 14.02
CA LEU A 871 24.67 1.94 13.98
C LEU A 871 24.51 2.95 15.12
N TYR A 872 24.82 2.55 16.35
CA TYR A 872 24.84 3.41 17.54
C TYR A 872 25.74 4.63 17.35
N LEU A 873 26.98 4.43 16.92
CA LEU A 873 27.94 5.52 16.72
C LEU A 873 27.49 6.51 15.63
N THR A 874 26.80 6.06 14.57
CA THR A 874 26.25 7.00 13.58
C THR A 874 25.18 7.91 14.18
N GLN A 875 24.32 7.40 15.07
CA GLN A 875 23.32 8.23 15.75
C GLN A 875 23.96 9.20 16.75
N ILE A 876 24.98 8.76 17.49
CA ILE A 876 25.75 9.65 18.38
C ILE A 876 26.44 10.76 17.58
N GLN A 877 27.14 10.41 16.51
CA GLN A 877 27.80 11.38 15.63
C GLN A 877 26.80 12.40 15.06
N GLN A 878 25.66 11.94 14.55
CA GLN A 878 24.57 12.81 14.09
C GLN A 878 24.13 13.76 15.21
N SER A 879 23.82 13.22 16.39
CA SER A 879 23.31 14.00 17.52
C SER A 879 24.28 15.12 17.94
N LEU A 880 25.60 14.87 17.91
CA LEU A 880 26.63 15.86 18.23
C LEU A 880 26.75 16.98 17.18
N CYS A 881 26.56 16.64 15.90
CA CYS A 881 26.52 17.64 14.84
C CYS A 881 25.33 18.60 15.06
N TYR A 882 24.14 18.06 15.35
CA TYR A 882 22.96 18.89 15.60
C TYR A 882 23.06 19.65 16.92
N GLN A 883 23.67 19.07 17.95
CA GLN A 883 23.95 19.78 19.20
C GLN A 883 24.75 21.06 18.93
N THR A 884 25.84 20.94 18.15
CA THR A 884 26.69 22.09 17.82
C THR A 884 25.94 23.11 16.97
N ALA A 885 25.22 22.65 15.94
CA ALA A 885 24.43 23.50 15.06
C ALA A 885 23.36 24.30 15.84
N ILE A 886 22.53 23.60 16.61
CA ILE A 886 21.44 24.20 17.39
C ILE A 886 21.99 25.19 18.41
N ARG A 887 23.04 24.82 19.17
CA ARG A 887 23.69 25.75 20.11
C ARG A 887 24.19 27.01 19.41
N THR A 888 24.81 26.86 18.25
CA THR A 888 25.39 27.96 17.47
C THR A 888 24.33 28.94 17.01
N TRP A 889 23.22 28.47 16.45
CA TRP A 889 22.16 29.33 15.96
C TRP A 889 21.28 29.89 17.08
N ARG A 890 21.06 29.13 18.16
CA ARG A 890 20.34 29.65 19.34
C ARG A 890 21.09 30.79 20.01
N ARG A 891 22.42 30.69 20.18
CA ARG A 891 23.19 31.86 20.65
C ARG A 891 23.22 32.99 19.60
N GLY A 892 23.10 32.62 18.31
CA GLY A 892 23.01 33.51 17.15
C GLY A 892 21.80 34.45 17.13
N LYS A 893 20.81 34.24 18.02
CA LYS A 893 19.71 35.18 18.30
C LYS A 893 20.19 36.60 18.59
N ASN A 894 21.42 36.74 19.08
CA ASN A 894 22.07 38.01 19.33
C ASN A 894 22.36 38.80 18.03
N ALA A 895 22.15 40.13 18.06
CA ALA A 895 22.45 41.05 16.97
C ALA A 895 23.89 40.95 16.43
N ASN A 896 24.87 40.67 17.29
CA ASN A 896 26.28 40.54 16.90
C ASN A 896 26.59 39.21 16.19
N LEU A 897 25.71 38.22 16.32
CA LEU A 897 25.94 36.83 15.90
C LEU A 897 24.95 36.33 14.83
N GLY A 898 24.18 37.23 14.20
CA GLY A 898 23.37 36.92 13.01
C GLY A 898 21.87 37.23 13.12
N MET A 899 21.36 37.46 14.34
CA MET A 899 19.91 37.53 14.61
C MET A 899 19.16 36.30 14.08
N THR A 900 19.73 35.11 14.27
CA THR A 900 19.04 33.87 13.89
C THR A 900 17.80 33.70 14.76
N MET A 901 16.62 33.53 14.15
CA MET A 901 15.33 33.48 14.84
C MET A 901 14.53 32.19 14.57
N GLY A 902 15.11 31.24 13.85
CA GLY A 902 14.48 29.95 13.63
C GLY A 902 15.43 28.85 13.21
N ILE A 903 15.12 27.64 13.68
CA ILE A 903 15.83 26.41 13.38
C ILE A 903 14.80 25.31 13.15
N LEU A 904 14.67 24.88 11.89
CA LEU A 904 13.93 23.70 11.48
C LEU A 904 14.92 22.73 10.86
N TYR A 905 15.25 21.66 11.56
CA TYR A 905 16.22 20.71 11.03
C TYR A 905 15.59 19.73 10.03
N TRP A 906 16.38 19.29 9.07
CA TRP A 906 16.04 18.16 8.20
C TRP A 906 16.52 16.88 8.89
N GLN A 907 15.70 15.88 9.19
CA GLN A 907 14.22 15.85 9.14
C GLN A 907 13.66 15.24 10.43
N LEU A 908 12.36 15.35 10.68
CA LEU A 908 11.74 14.83 11.90
C LEU A 908 11.67 13.30 11.91
N ASN A 909 10.93 12.74 10.95
CA ASN A 909 10.48 11.35 10.89
C ASN A 909 11.00 10.64 9.63
N ASP A 910 10.84 9.31 9.58
CA ASP A 910 11.17 8.47 8.43
C ASP A 910 9.91 7.91 7.75
N ILE A 911 10.01 7.71 6.43
CA ILE A 911 9.00 7.02 5.63
C ILE A 911 9.16 5.49 5.64
N TRP A 912 10.38 5.00 5.89
CA TRP A 912 10.78 3.59 5.88
C TRP A 912 12.08 3.39 6.68
N GLN A 913 12.48 2.13 6.92
CA GLN A 913 13.70 1.82 7.68
C GLN A 913 14.97 1.93 6.82
N GLY A 914 15.45 3.14 6.53
CA GLY A 914 16.71 3.40 5.81
C GLY A 914 17.61 4.38 6.55
N SER A 915 18.80 4.68 6.01
CA SER A 915 19.58 5.83 6.49
C SER A 915 18.89 7.13 6.08
N SER A 916 18.90 8.11 6.98
CA SER A 916 18.25 9.40 6.77
C SER A 916 18.76 10.41 7.78
N TRP A 917 18.25 11.64 7.65
CA TRP A 917 18.45 12.72 8.60
C TRP A 917 17.43 12.74 9.74
N SER A 918 16.57 11.72 9.84
CA SER A 918 15.50 11.70 10.82
C SER A 918 16.03 11.66 12.24
N SER A 919 15.28 12.25 13.17
CA SER A 919 15.47 12.08 14.61
C SER A 919 14.56 10.97 15.20
N ILE A 920 13.48 10.64 14.50
CA ILE A 920 12.52 9.59 14.86
C ILE A 920 12.49 8.57 13.72
N GLU A 921 12.73 7.31 14.06
CA GLU A 921 12.72 6.18 13.14
C GLU A 921 11.29 5.88 12.65
N TYR A 922 11.15 5.13 11.54
CA TYR A 922 9.84 4.78 10.97
C TYR A 922 8.87 4.11 11.97
N SER A 923 9.40 3.33 12.92
CA SER A 923 8.59 2.70 13.97
C SER A 923 8.03 3.67 15.02
N GLY A 924 8.44 4.95 15.00
CA GLY A 924 8.15 5.94 16.04
C GLY A 924 9.18 5.98 17.18
N ARG A 925 10.23 5.15 17.13
CA ARG A 925 11.34 5.15 18.10
C ARG A 925 12.21 6.40 17.95
N TRP A 926 12.61 6.99 19.06
CA TRP A 926 13.51 8.15 19.05
C TRP A 926 14.97 7.71 18.90
N LYS A 927 15.67 8.29 17.94
CA LYS A 927 17.15 8.24 17.86
C LYS A 927 17.78 9.14 18.92
N SER A 928 19.09 9.01 19.12
CA SER A 928 19.90 9.89 19.96
C SER A 928 19.64 11.37 19.71
N LEU A 929 19.48 11.73 18.43
CA LEU A 929 19.23 13.09 17.99
C LEU A 929 17.98 13.70 18.65
N HIS A 930 16.88 12.97 18.78
CA HIS A 930 15.64 13.56 19.32
C HIS A 930 15.78 13.94 20.80
N TYR A 931 16.52 13.14 21.58
CA TYR A 931 16.85 13.44 22.98
C TYR A 931 17.81 14.63 23.10
N VAL A 932 18.80 14.73 22.21
CA VAL A 932 19.69 15.90 22.15
C VAL A 932 18.89 17.15 21.76
N ALA A 933 18.05 17.09 20.72
CA ALA A 933 17.22 18.21 20.31
C ALA A 933 16.30 18.68 21.44
N LYS A 934 15.69 17.76 22.21
CA LYS A 934 14.90 18.08 23.40
C LYS A 934 15.67 18.94 24.41
N ARG A 935 16.94 18.58 24.68
CA ARG A 935 17.83 19.34 25.59
C ARG A 935 18.22 20.69 25.00
N GLU A 936 18.65 20.70 23.74
CA GLU A 936 19.15 21.92 23.09
C GLU A 936 18.03 22.89 22.69
N PHE A 937 16.77 22.44 22.67
CA PHE A 937 15.58 23.29 22.51
C PHE A 937 14.89 23.63 23.84
N ALA A 938 15.48 23.27 24.98
CA ALA A 938 14.95 23.66 26.29
C ALA A 938 14.77 25.19 26.38
N PRO A 939 13.78 25.68 27.15
CA PRO A 939 13.49 27.12 27.28
C PRO A 939 14.71 27.96 27.66
N PHE A 940 15.62 27.38 28.43
CA PHE A 940 16.92 27.96 28.75
C PHE A 940 18.04 26.95 28.48
N ILE A 941 19.15 27.39 27.89
CA ILE A 941 20.38 26.59 27.73
C ILE A 941 21.63 27.41 28.06
N VAL A 942 22.67 26.71 28.51
CA VAL A 942 24.05 27.22 28.54
C VAL A 942 24.78 26.69 27.31
N SER A 943 25.27 27.61 26.48
CA SER A 943 26.03 27.30 25.28
C SER A 943 27.51 27.51 25.55
N ILE A 944 28.32 26.47 25.28
CA ILE A 944 29.77 26.45 25.49
C ILE A 944 30.46 26.22 24.15
N HIS A 945 31.37 27.12 23.76
CA HIS A 945 32.13 27.01 22.50
C HIS A 945 33.62 27.26 22.72
N GLU A 946 34.46 26.34 22.26
CA GLU A 946 35.91 26.48 22.31
C GLU A 946 36.43 27.31 21.13
N ARG A 947 37.22 28.34 21.41
CA ARG A 947 38.04 29.07 20.45
C ARG A 947 39.45 28.48 20.46
N ALA A 948 39.65 27.44 19.66
CA ALA A 948 40.89 26.67 19.63
C ALA A 948 42.16 27.50 19.34
N HIS A 949 42.05 28.62 18.61
CA HIS A 949 43.19 29.51 18.34
C HIS A 949 43.62 30.34 19.56
N ASP A 950 42.66 30.66 20.43
CA ASP A 950 42.85 31.56 21.56
C ASP A 950 42.92 30.78 22.89
N ASP A 951 42.89 29.44 22.84
CA ASP A 951 42.87 28.54 24.00
C ASP A 951 41.84 28.95 25.07
N THR A 952 40.64 29.34 24.63
CA THR A 952 39.57 29.87 25.48
C THR A 952 38.24 29.20 25.16
N VAL A 953 37.33 29.24 26.14
CA VAL A 953 35.96 28.78 26.03
C VAL A 953 35.03 29.96 26.29
N GLU A 954 34.16 30.25 25.33
CA GLU A 954 33.10 31.24 25.48
C GLU A 954 31.84 30.57 26.03
N VAL A 955 31.19 31.24 26.99
CA VAL A 955 29.93 30.78 27.57
C VAL A 955 28.83 31.80 27.36
N TYR A 956 27.69 31.33 26.84
CA TYR A 956 26.49 32.12 26.61
C TYR A 956 25.30 31.51 27.36
N GLY A 957 24.41 32.35 27.88
CA GLY A 957 23.08 31.97 28.31
C GLY A 957 22.07 32.31 27.22
N VAL A 958 21.18 31.38 26.87
CA VAL A 958 20.14 31.61 25.86
C VAL A 958 18.76 31.33 26.45
N SER A 959 17.88 32.33 26.43
CA SER A 959 16.51 32.26 26.94
C SER A 959 15.47 32.45 25.84
N ASP A 960 14.47 31.57 25.83
CA ASP A 960 13.22 31.70 25.09
C ASP A 960 12.04 32.02 26.01
N VAL A 961 12.31 32.31 27.29
CA VAL A 961 11.28 32.66 28.26
C VAL A 961 10.95 34.14 28.12
N ASN A 962 9.66 34.48 28.07
CA ASN A 962 9.16 35.86 27.93
C ASN A 962 9.13 36.63 29.27
N GLU A 963 10.14 36.42 30.11
CA GLU A 963 10.38 37.18 31.35
C GLU A 963 11.88 37.18 31.67
N GLY A 964 12.31 38.11 32.53
CA GLY A 964 13.68 38.16 33.01
C GLY A 964 14.02 36.97 33.92
N LEU A 965 15.26 36.48 33.84
CA LEU A 965 15.75 35.34 34.60
C LEU A 965 17.00 35.71 35.41
N GLN A 966 17.20 35.03 36.54
CA GLN A 966 18.47 34.97 37.25
C GLN A 966 19.05 33.57 37.14
N VAL A 967 20.29 33.48 36.65
CA VAL A 967 20.96 32.20 36.41
C VAL A 967 22.18 32.07 37.30
N ASP A 968 22.23 30.97 38.05
CA ASP A 968 23.43 30.53 38.75
C ASP A 968 24.11 29.45 37.90
N VAL A 969 25.39 29.62 37.56
CA VAL A 969 26.17 28.66 36.76
C VAL A 969 27.39 28.21 37.56
N VAL A 970 27.61 26.90 37.60
CA VAL A 970 28.75 26.27 38.28
C VAL A 970 29.54 25.47 37.26
N TYR A 971 30.79 25.88 37.03
CA TYR A 971 31.71 25.18 36.16
C TYR A 971 32.63 24.29 36.97
N GLU A 972 32.68 23.02 36.63
CA GLU A 972 33.42 21.98 37.31
C GLU A 972 34.44 21.36 36.36
N LEU A 973 35.70 21.36 36.76
CA LEU A 973 36.74 20.59 36.08
C LEU A 973 36.76 19.18 36.68
N ARG A 974 36.52 18.16 35.85
CA ARG A 974 36.41 16.77 36.28
C ARG A 974 37.35 15.85 35.49
N ARG A 975 37.82 14.77 36.12
CA ARG A 975 38.64 13.74 35.46
C ARG A 975 37.81 12.87 34.52
N THR A 976 38.33 12.56 33.34
CA THR A 976 37.66 11.68 32.36
C THR A 976 37.60 10.21 32.80
N THR A 977 38.51 9.77 33.67
CA THR A 977 38.59 8.37 34.12
C THR A 977 37.48 8.03 35.10
N CYS A 978 37.32 8.83 36.16
CA CYS A 978 36.42 8.55 37.28
C CYS A 978 35.42 9.67 37.57
N GLY A 979 35.49 10.83 36.91
CA GLY A 979 34.53 11.93 37.11
C GLY A 979 34.77 12.74 38.38
N SER A 980 35.87 12.50 39.11
CA SER A 980 36.21 13.23 40.33
C SER A 980 36.36 14.73 40.06
N LEU A 981 35.75 15.54 40.91
CA LEU A 981 35.87 17.00 40.90
C LEU A 981 37.29 17.43 41.29
N LEU A 982 37.90 18.32 40.51
CA LEU A 982 39.22 18.90 40.77
C LEU A 982 39.13 20.38 41.15
N LYS A 983 38.33 21.15 40.41
CA LYS A 983 38.17 22.59 40.56
C LYS A 983 36.74 22.98 40.26
N SER A 984 36.19 23.94 41.00
CA SER A 984 34.87 24.51 40.76
C SER A 984 34.95 26.02 40.68
N ILE A 985 34.18 26.61 39.77
CA ILE A 985 34.06 28.05 39.57
C ILE A 985 32.58 28.38 39.59
N ASP A 986 32.16 29.14 40.59
CA ASP A 986 30.77 29.55 40.76
C ASP A 986 30.52 30.95 40.19
N ARG A 987 29.39 31.10 39.51
CA ARG A 987 28.80 32.39 39.13
C ARG A 987 27.36 32.41 39.62
N LYS A 988 26.99 33.49 40.31
CA LYS A 988 25.66 33.64 40.89
C LYS A 988 24.97 34.88 40.35
N ALA A 989 23.64 34.78 40.25
CA ALA A 989 22.75 35.87 39.87
C ALA A 989 23.14 36.57 38.55
N VAL A 990 23.50 35.78 37.53
CA VAL A 990 23.65 36.30 36.16
C VAL A 990 22.26 36.72 35.68
N ALA A 991 22.05 38.03 35.55
CA ALA A 991 20.78 38.58 35.10
C ALA A 991 20.65 38.46 33.59
N MET A 992 19.52 37.92 33.13
CA MET A 992 19.20 37.74 31.71
C MET A 992 17.84 38.37 31.38
N ALA A 993 17.76 39.10 30.27
CA ALA A 993 16.49 39.65 29.82
C ALA A 993 15.59 38.58 29.18
N ALA A 994 14.31 38.94 29.03
CA ALA A 994 13.33 38.13 28.33
C ALA A 994 13.78 37.89 26.88
N LEU A 995 13.65 36.65 26.42
CA LEU A 995 13.93 36.26 25.03
C LEU A 995 15.35 36.61 24.53
N GLU A 996 16.36 36.68 25.41
CA GLU A 996 17.71 37.12 25.04
C GLU A 996 18.72 35.96 24.85
N SER A 997 19.76 36.21 24.06
CA SER A 997 21.03 35.46 24.06
C SER A 997 22.17 36.37 24.53
N GLN A 998 22.75 36.04 25.68
CA GLN A 998 23.71 36.90 26.37
C GLN A 998 25.05 36.18 26.57
N PHE A 999 26.15 36.90 26.29
CA PHE A 999 27.50 36.47 26.65
C PHE A 999 27.68 36.56 28.16
N ILE A 1000 28.05 35.45 28.80
CA ILE A 1000 28.25 35.37 30.25
C ILE A 1000 29.71 35.70 30.56
N GLU A 1001 30.63 34.88 30.06
CA GLU A 1001 32.06 35.06 30.27
C GLU A 1001 32.89 34.24 29.27
N GLU A 1002 34.19 34.49 29.31
CA GLU A 1002 35.21 33.74 28.59
C GLU A 1002 36.20 33.17 29.61
N LEU A 1003 36.51 31.88 29.46
CA LEU A 1003 37.40 31.15 30.35
C LEU A 1003 38.62 30.65 29.58
N SER A 1004 39.84 30.97 30.05
CA SER A 1004 41.08 30.41 29.49
C SER A 1004 41.22 28.93 29.86
N ILE A 1005 41.43 28.07 28.87
CA ILE A 1005 41.57 26.61 29.04
C ILE A 1005 42.85 26.32 29.83
N THR A 1006 43.98 26.89 29.45
CA THR A 1006 45.24 26.87 30.22
C THR A 1006 45.06 27.22 31.70
N THR A 1007 44.28 28.26 32.01
CA THR A 1007 44.02 28.69 33.41
C THR A 1007 43.04 27.77 34.14
N ILE A 1008 42.08 27.18 33.41
CA ILE A 1008 41.15 26.19 33.99
C ILE A 1008 41.90 24.91 34.32
N LEU A 1009 42.62 24.36 33.34
CA LEU A 1009 43.37 23.12 33.47
C LEU A 1009 44.44 23.26 34.54
N ASP A 1010 45.25 24.33 34.55
CA ASP A 1010 46.26 24.61 35.57
C ASP A 1010 47.09 23.35 35.86
N GLU A 1011 47.83 22.89 34.84
CA GLU A 1011 48.44 21.55 34.82
C GLU A 1011 49.34 21.30 36.04
N ASP A 1012 50.06 22.34 36.49
CA ASP A 1012 50.94 22.30 37.65
C ASP A 1012 50.18 22.01 38.96
N ALA A 1013 48.97 22.56 39.12
CA ALA A 1013 48.17 22.40 40.33
C ALA A 1013 47.26 21.17 40.31
N THR A 1014 46.74 20.77 39.13
CA THR A 1014 45.68 19.76 39.02
C THR A 1014 46.14 18.43 38.41
N SER A 1015 47.31 18.39 37.78
CA SER A 1015 47.79 17.29 36.93
C SER A 1015 46.80 16.91 35.82
N CYS A 1016 46.10 17.90 35.29
CA CYS A 1016 45.01 17.76 34.34
C CYS A 1016 45.46 18.22 32.95
N HIS A 1017 45.21 17.41 31.93
CA HIS A 1017 45.56 17.68 30.53
C HIS A 1017 44.31 17.61 29.66
N HIS A 1018 44.40 18.09 28.41
CA HIS A 1018 43.29 18.04 27.44
C HIS A 1018 42.66 16.64 27.26
N ARG A 1019 43.43 15.57 27.49
CA ARG A 1019 42.96 14.17 27.34
C ARG A 1019 42.45 13.53 28.63
N SER A 1020 42.77 14.10 29.80
CA SER A 1020 42.48 13.49 31.12
C SER A 1020 41.37 14.19 31.89
N CYS A 1021 40.86 15.31 31.38
CA CYS A 1021 39.78 16.07 32.01
C CYS A 1021 38.79 16.65 31.02
N PHE A 1022 37.66 17.11 31.54
CA PHE A 1022 36.61 17.79 30.81
C PHE A 1022 35.94 18.86 31.69
N LEU A 1023 35.33 19.85 31.05
CA LEU A 1023 34.54 20.89 31.70
C LEU A 1023 33.09 20.42 31.81
N TYR A 1024 32.51 20.56 32.98
CA TYR A 1024 31.12 20.20 33.27
C TYR A 1024 30.42 21.41 33.90
N ALA A 1025 29.36 21.89 33.28
CA ALA A 1025 28.62 23.06 33.69
C ALA A 1025 27.22 22.66 34.16
N ARG A 1026 26.90 23.02 35.40
CA ARG A 1026 25.57 22.92 35.99
C ARG A 1026 24.96 24.30 36.08
N CYS A 1027 23.66 24.44 35.88
CA CYS A 1027 22.99 25.69 36.18
C CYS A 1027 21.63 25.55 36.84
N VAL A 1028 21.23 26.61 37.53
CA VAL A 1028 19.92 26.77 38.14
C VAL A 1028 19.34 28.10 37.69
N VAL A 1029 18.14 28.06 37.13
CA VAL A 1029 17.40 29.23 36.66
C VAL A 1029 16.32 29.59 37.68
N LYS A 1030 16.21 30.88 38.01
CA LYS A 1030 15.17 31.44 38.86
C LYS A 1030 14.40 32.50 38.09
N SER A 1031 13.07 32.49 38.20
CA SER A 1031 12.24 33.57 37.66
C SER A 1031 12.54 34.87 38.41
N ALA A 1032 12.65 35.99 37.68
CA ALA A 1032 12.77 37.30 38.31
C ALA A 1032 11.46 37.76 38.99
N ILE A 1033 10.31 37.19 38.59
CA ILE A 1033 8.98 37.53 39.11
C ILE A 1033 8.59 36.58 40.26
N MET A 1034 8.85 35.28 40.09
CA MET A 1034 8.57 34.24 41.10
C MET A 1034 9.87 33.62 41.62
N LEU A 1035 10.57 34.33 42.51
CA LEU A 1035 11.87 33.94 43.07
C LEU A 1035 11.89 32.57 43.78
N GLU A 1036 10.73 32.02 44.13
CA GLU A 1036 10.60 30.69 44.77
C GLU A 1036 10.68 29.51 43.77
N ILE A 1037 10.48 29.75 42.47
CA ILE A 1037 10.55 28.71 41.44
C ILE A 1037 11.98 28.63 40.89
N SER A 1038 12.76 27.68 41.39
CA SER A 1038 14.08 27.34 40.84
C SER A 1038 14.01 26.08 39.99
N THR A 1039 14.47 26.15 38.74
CA THR A 1039 14.55 24.99 37.84
C THR A 1039 16.01 24.70 37.52
N ALA A 1040 16.46 23.47 37.75
CA ALA A 1040 17.78 23.02 37.31
C ALA A 1040 17.81 22.92 35.78
N CYS A 1041 18.87 23.45 35.17
CA CYS A 1041 19.12 23.25 33.76
C CYS A 1041 19.58 21.82 33.46
N GLU A 1042 19.53 21.44 32.20
CA GLU A 1042 20.27 20.27 31.72
C GLU A 1042 21.79 20.52 31.80
N ASP A 1043 22.52 19.49 32.24
CA ASP A 1043 23.96 19.56 32.38
C ASP A 1043 24.63 19.71 31.01
N THR A 1044 25.61 20.62 30.94
CA THR A 1044 26.39 20.85 29.73
C THR A 1044 27.83 20.43 29.98
N TYR A 1045 28.46 19.77 29.01
CA TYR A 1045 29.84 19.34 29.13
C TYR A 1045 30.63 19.66 27.85
N HIS A 1046 31.92 19.90 28.03
CA HIS A 1046 32.87 20.17 26.96
C HIS A 1046 34.15 19.34 27.17
N PHE A 1047 34.52 18.58 26.15
CA PHE A 1047 35.74 17.77 26.14
C PHE A 1047 36.80 18.48 25.31
N PHE A 1048 38.01 18.62 25.87
CA PHE A 1048 39.12 19.34 25.24
C PHE A 1048 39.90 18.52 24.20
N ALA A 1049 39.46 17.29 23.92
CA ALA A 1049 40.05 16.41 22.92
C ALA A 1049 38.98 15.49 22.29
N PRO A 1050 39.18 15.03 21.04
CA PRO A 1050 38.33 14.02 20.41
C PRO A 1050 38.14 12.78 21.28
N PHE A 1051 36.95 12.17 21.28
CA PHE A 1051 36.62 11.05 22.19
C PHE A 1051 37.56 9.85 22.07
N LYS A 1052 38.05 9.54 20.87
CA LYS A 1052 39.06 8.51 20.58
C LYS A 1052 40.45 8.78 21.17
N HIS A 1053 40.72 9.99 21.65
CA HIS A 1053 41.99 10.37 22.27
C HIS A 1053 41.87 10.60 23.78
N LEU A 1054 40.67 10.48 24.36
CA LEU A 1054 40.45 10.67 25.79
C LEU A 1054 40.95 9.48 26.59
N ASN A 1055 41.50 9.75 27.77
CA ASN A 1055 41.87 8.73 28.74
C ASN A 1055 40.61 8.34 29.53
N LEU A 1056 39.83 7.41 29.00
CA LEU A 1056 38.56 6.98 29.58
C LEU A 1056 38.74 5.86 30.60
N GLY A 1057 37.95 5.92 31.68
CA GLY A 1057 37.76 4.79 32.57
C GLY A 1057 36.81 3.76 31.95
N TRP A 1058 36.88 2.53 32.44
CA TRP A 1058 36.13 1.39 31.95
C TRP A 1058 35.32 0.75 33.08
N GLY A 1059 34.11 0.32 32.76
CA GLY A 1059 33.22 -0.35 33.69
C GLY A 1059 31.88 -0.66 33.03
N GLN A 1060 30.89 -1.02 33.86
CA GLN A 1060 29.55 -1.37 33.42
C GLN A 1060 28.52 -0.38 33.97
N VAL A 1061 27.57 0.02 33.13
CA VAL A 1061 26.34 0.69 33.57
C VAL A 1061 25.28 -0.38 33.83
N ALA A 1062 24.80 -0.47 35.06
CA ALA A 1062 23.83 -1.48 35.49
C ALA A 1062 22.47 -0.84 35.80
N VAL A 1063 21.40 -1.55 35.42
CA VAL A 1063 20.04 -1.24 35.87
C VAL A 1063 19.89 -1.76 37.30
N HIS A 1064 19.59 -0.87 38.23
CA HIS A 1064 19.46 -1.16 39.67
C HIS A 1064 18.04 -1.58 40.04
N SER A 1065 17.04 -0.81 39.60
CA SER A 1065 15.63 -1.07 39.92
C SER A 1065 14.71 -0.59 38.79
N VAL A 1066 13.55 -1.25 38.65
CA VAL A 1066 12.48 -0.88 37.71
C VAL A 1066 11.16 -0.86 38.45
N VAL A 1067 10.47 0.27 38.43
CA VAL A 1067 9.18 0.46 39.10
C VAL A 1067 8.14 0.91 38.07
N LYS A 1068 7.05 0.14 37.96
CA LYS A 1068 5.89 0.53 37.14
C LYS A 1068 4.96 1.42 37.96
N THR A 1069 4.58 2.56 37.39
CA THR A 1069 3.56 3.45 37.92
C THR A 1069 2.46 3.63 36.87
N GLU A 1070 1.22 3.39 37.25
CA GLU A 1070 0.05 3.61 36.40
C GLU A 1070 -0.69 4.85 36.91
N THR A 1071 -0.95 5.78 35.99
CA THR A 1071 -1.80 6.94 36.23
C THR A 1071 -3.01 6.86 35.31
N ASP A 1072 -4.08 7.60 35.61
CA ASP A 1072 -5.28 7.65 34.77
C ASP A 1072 -4.97 8.06 33.30
N SER A 1073 -3.83 8.72 33.07
CA SER A 1073 -3.42 9.23 31.75
C SER A 1073 -2.28 8.47 31.07
N ALA A 1074 -1.43 7.73 31.80
CA ALA A 1074 -0.24 7.09 31.24
C ALA A 1074 0.35 5.99 32.13
N THR A 1075 0.96 4.99 31.48
CA THR A 1075 1.81 3.97 32.11
C THR A 1075 3.28 4.39 32.01
N VAL A 1076 3.96 4.48 33.15
CA VAL A 1076 5.36 4.94 33.24
C VAL A 1076 6.22 3.90 33.96
N PHE A 1077 7.38 3.56 33.41
CA PHE A 1077 8.39 2.73 34.07
C PHE A 1077 9.55 3.60 34.53
N SER A 1078 9.77 3.70 35.84
CA SER A 1078 10.93 4.38 36.42
C SER A 1078 12.09 3.39 36.54
N VAL A 1079 13.21 3.68 35.88
CA VAL A 1079 14.40 2.82 35.79
C VAL A 1079 15.56 3.56 36.44
N GLU A 1080 16.08 3.01 37.54
CA GLU A 1080 17.26 3.53 38.21
C GLU A 1080 18.51 2.85 37.67
N MET A 1081 19.52 3.63 37.31
CA MET A 1081 20.80 3.13 36.84
C MET A 1081 21.94 3.58 37.72
N LEU A 1082 23.00 2.77 37.75
CA LEU A 1082 24.24 3.05 38.46
C LEU A 1082 25.46 2.78 37.56
N SER A 1083 26.40 3.73 37.57
CA SER A 1083 27.75 3.56 37.03
C SER A 1083 28.74 3.43 38.18
N THR A 1084 29.58 2.39 38.20
CA THR A 1084 30.53 2.15 39.30
C THR A 1084 31.96 2.49 38.89
N ASN A 1085 32.56 3.49 39.56
CA ASN A 1085 33.98 3.87 39.44
C ASN A 1085 34.49 4.38 38.07
N PHE A 1086 33.61 4.75 37.13
CA PHE A 1086 34.01 5.40 35.87
C PHE A 1086 32.93 6.35 35.32
N VAL A 1087 33.34 7.25 34.42
CA VAL A 1087 32.42 8.11 33.65
C VAL A 1087 31.94 7.37 32.41
N ALA A 1088 30.64 7.16 32.26
CA ALA A 1088 30.07 6.57 31.05
C ALA A 1088 29.62 7.68 30.09
N LEU A 1089 30.13 7.68 28.86
CA LEU A 1089 29.74 8.65 27.83
C LEU A 1089 28.61 8.12 26.97
N PHE A 1090 27.70 9.01 26.58
CA PHE A 1090 26.60 8.72 25.65
C PHE A 1090 25.78 7.51 26.06
N VAL A 1091 25.44 7.42 27.35
CA VAL A 1091 24.64 6.30 27.87
C VAL A 1091 23.28 6.33 27.19
N GLU A 1092 22.95 5.22 26.52
CA GLU A 1092 21.69 4.97 25.86
C GLU A 1092 20.96 3.78 26.43
N VAL A 1093 19.69 3.99 26.77
CA VAL A 1093 18.77 2.96 27.22
C VAL A 1093 17.72 2.75 26.13
N ASP A 1094 17.47 1.48 25.80
CA ASP A 1094 16.49 1.06 24.83
C ASP A 1094 15.58 -0.03 25.43
N ALA A 1095 14.34 -0.10 24.94
CA ALA A 1095 13.36 -1.13 25.28
C ALA A 1095 12.81 -1.74 23.99
N PRO A 1096 13.55 -2.68 23.36
CA PRO A 1096 13.16 -3.27 22.09
C PRO A 1096 11.78 -3.95 22.17
N GLY A 1097 10.93 -3.67 21.17
CA GLY A 1097 9.60 -4.26 21.06
C GLY A 1097 8.51 -3.53 21.84
N VAL A 1098 8.82 -2.43 22.53
CA VAL A 1098 7.85 -1.58 23.22
C VAL A 1098 7.94 -0.16 22.67
N LEU A 1099 6.81 0.43 22.30
CA LEU A 1099 6.78 1.79 21.76
C LEU A 1099 6.57 2.81 22.87
N GLY A 1100 7.50 3.76 22.97
CA GLY A 1100 7.48 4.82 23.95
C GLY A 1100 8.74 5.66 23.85
N TYR A 1101 8.95 6.52 24.83
CA TYR A 1101 10.15 7.36 24.90
C TYR A 1101 10.67 7.49 26.33
N TRP A 1102 11.98 7.64 26.46
CA TRP A 1102 12.64 7.86 27.73
C TRP A 1102 12.61 9.35 28.13
N SER A 1103 12.70 9.64 29.42
CA SER A 1103 12.78 11.03 29.91
C SER A 1103 14.04 11.74 29.40
N SER A 1104 15.15 10.99 29.30
CA SER A 1104 16.45 11.42 28.77
C SER A 1104 17.19 10.22 28.19
N ASN A 1105 17.99 10.45 27.13
CA ASN A 1105 18.89 9.46 26.55
C ASN A 1105 20.17 10.11 25.99
N SER A 1106 21.19 9.33 25.65
CA SER A 1106 22.47 9.82 25.10
C SER A 1106 23.12 10.88 26.02
N PHE A 1107 23.17 10.61 27.33
CA PHE A 1107 23.69 11.51 28.36
C PHE A 1107 25.02 11.03 28.92
N LEU A 1108 25.72 11.92 29.62
CA LEU A 1108 26.91 11.57 30.40
C LEU A 1108 26.48 11.13 31.80
N MET A 1109 27.09 10.05 32.30
CA MET A 1109 26.86 9.53 33.64
C MET A 1109 28.16 9.58 34.44
N LEU A 1110 28.16 10.32 35.54
CA LEU A 1110 29.28 10.41 36.47
C LEU A 1110 29.42 9.12 37.30
N ALA A 1111 30.62 8.87 37.83
CA ALA A 1111 30.86 7.67 38.63
C ALA A 1111 30.16 7.74 39.98
N ASN A 1112 29.59 6.62 40.41
CA ASN A 1112 28.93 6.44 41.70
C ASN A 1112 27.71 7.35 41.93
N GLU A 1113 27.17 7.95 40.88
CA GLU A 1113 25.90 8.66 40.89
C GLU A 1113 24.80 7.74 40.35
N THR A 1114 23.63 7.76 40.99
CA THR A 1114 22.43 7.10 40.47
C THR A 1114 21.67 8.07 39.57
N LYS A 1115 21.13 7.57 38.45
CA LYS A 1115 20.27 8.33 37.56
C LYS A 1115 18.98 7.57 37.31
N THR A 1116 17.85 8.22 37.61
CA THR A 1116 16.52 7.67 37.36
C THR A 1116 16.00 8.19 36.02
N LEU A 1117 15.59 7.28 35.15
CA LEU A 1117 14.93 7.59 33.88
C LEU A 1117 13.50 7.06 33.89
N ASN A 1118 12.59 7.82 33.28
CA ASN A 1118 11.20 7.42 33.15
C ASN A 1118 10.93 7.04 31.69
N PHE A 1119 10.48 5.82 31.44
CA PHE A 1119 9.96 5.41 30.14
C PHE A 1119 8.45 5.60 30.12
N THR A 1120 7.96 6.45 29.23
CA THR A 1120 6.53 6.70 29.04
C THR A 1120 6.05 5.85 27.87
N LEU A 1121 5.08 4.96 28.13
CA LEU A 1121 4.49 4.12 27.10
C LEU A 1121 3.67 4.98 26.12
N SER A 1122 3.76 4.70 24.83
CA SER A 1122 2.92 5.37 23.83
C SER A 1122 1.47 4.93 23.98
N SER A 1123 0.52 5.86 23.83
CA SER A 1123 -0.91 5.54 23.78
C SER A 1123 -1.30 4.66 22.58
N ALA A 1124 -0.39 4.52 21.61
CA ALA A 1124 -0.57 3.68 20.43
C ALA A 1124 -0.24 2.19 20.67
N ASP A 1125 0.33 1.84 21.83
CA ASP A 1125 0.77 0.49 22.16
C ASP A 1125 -0.21 -0.18 23.13
N ASP A 1126 -0.58 -1.44 22.87
CA ASP A 1126 -1.47 -2.26 23.74
C ASP A 1126 -0.74 -2.79 24.98
N GLY A 1127 0.49 -2.30 25.24
CA GLY A 1127 1.41 -2.74 26.28
C GLY A 1127 1.00 -2.46 27.73
N ASN A 1128 -0.24 -2.03 28.00
CA ASN A 1128 -0.72 -1.76 29.36
C ASN A 1128 -0.59 -2.99 30.29
N ASN A 1129 -0.60 -4.21 29.74
CA ASN A 1129 -0.44 -5.46 30.50
C ASN A 1129 1.02 -5.84 30.83
N LEU A 1130 2.02 -5.03 30.45
CA LEU A 1130 3.43 -5.38 30.71
C LEU A 1130 3.78 -5.21 32.19
N LEU A 1131 4.34 -6.26 32.82
CA LEU A 1131 4.83 -6.25 34.20
C LEU A 1131 6.24 -5.62 34.29
N ALA A 1132 6.58 -5.02 35.43
CA ALA A 1132 7.90 -4.42 35.68
C ALA A 1132 9.06 -5.42 35.47
N ASP A 1133 8.91 -6.66 35.92
CA ASP A 1133 9.93 -7.72 35.74
C ASP A 1133 10.13 -8.10 34.27
N ALA A 1134 9.06 -8.06 33.47
CA ALA A 1134 9.13 -8.33 32.04
C ALA A 1134 9.81 -7.16 31.31
N PHE A 1135 9.46 -5.92 31.68
CA PHE A 1135 10.12 -4.71 31.18
C PHE A 1135 11.62 -4.70 31.50
N SER A 1136 11.99 -5.04 32.74
CA SER A 1136 13.40 -5.06 33.14
C SER A 1136 14.27 -6.03 32.32
N LYS A 1137 13.68 -7.11 31.78
CA LYS A 1137 14.42 -8.11 30.98
C LYS A 1137 14.65 -7.68 29.53
N ILE A 1138 13.84 -6.75 29.01
CA ILE A 1138 13.99 -6.26 27.65
C ILE A 1138 14.94 -5.05 27.56
N ILE A 1139 15.18 -4.34 28.66
CA ILE A 1139 16.03 -3.14 28.68
C ILE A 1139 17.45 -3.47 28.20
N GLN A 1140 17.93 -2.69 27.24
CA GLN A 1140 19.31 -2.72 26.76
C GLN A 1140 19.99 -1.40 27.06
N VAL A 1141 21.23 -1.46 27.57
CA VAL A 1141 22.05 -0.27 27.88
C VAL A 1141 23.32 -0.28 27.04
N ASN A 1142 23.57 0.81 26.33
CA ASN A 1142 24.76 1.07 25.53
C ASN A 1142 25.46 2.34 26.02
N TRP A 1143 26.77 2.42 25.79
CA TRP A 1143 27.59 3.59 26.09
C TRP A 1143 28.84 3.56 25.21
N LEU A 1144 29.54 4.68 25.10
CA LEU A 1144 30.66 4.83 24.18
C LEU A 1144 31.75 3.79 24.37
N GLN A 1145 32.25 3.61 25.59
CA GLN A 1145 33.36 2.71 25.84
C GLN A 1145 33.03 1.25 25.45
N LYS A 1146 31.77 0.82 25.63
CA LYS A 1146 31.30 -0.49 25.16
C LYS A 1146 31.44 -0.68 23.65
N SER A 1147 31.35 0.39 22.87
CA SER A 1147 31.49 0.35 21.40
C SER A 1147 32.95 0.24 20.93
N TYR A 1148 33.94 0.51 21.80
CA TYR A 1148 35.37 0.49 21.48
C TYR A 1148 36.09 -0.78 21.90
N ASP A 1149 35.44 -1.68 22.65
CA ASP A 1149 36.14 -2.76 23.36
C ASP A 1149 36.93 -3.70 22.43
N ASN A 1150 38.22 -3.85 22.74
CA ASN A 1150 39.17 -4.82 22.19
C ASN A 1150 40.10 -5.32 23.32
N SER A 1151 39.66 -5.27 24.59
CA SER A 1151 40.51 -5.47 25.77
C SER A 1151 40.53 -6.89 26.33
N ILE A 1152 40.55 -7.89 25.42
CA ILE A 1152 41.45 -9.03 25.58
C ILE A 1152 42.21 -9.21 24.26
N ALA A 1153 43.26 -8.41 24.03
CA ALA A 1153 44.59 -8.90 23.62
C ALA A 1153 45.55 -7.77 23.17
N LEU A 1154 46.63 -7.60 23.94
CA LEU A 1154 48.00 -7.25 23.50
C LEU A 1154 48.23 -5.93 22.73
N ASP A 1155 48.62 -4.87 23.44
CA ASP A 1155 50.03 -4.44 23.50
C ASP A 1155 50.16 -3.09 24.22
N ALA A 1156 50.36 -3.18 25.54
CA ALA A 1156 51.30 -2.33 26.24
C ALA A 1156 52.36 -3.26 26.87
N ALA A 1157 52.98 -4.08 26.03
CA ALA A 1157 54.38 -4.39 26.21
C ALA A 1157 55.16 -3.28 25.49
N VAL A 1158 56.06 -2.59 26.23
CA VAL A 1158 56.86 -1.42 25.85
C VAL A 1158 56.22 -0.04 26.12
N GLN A 1159 55.96 0.27 27.40
CA GLN A 1159 56.74 1.27 28.19
C GLN A 1159 56.34 1.22 29.67
#